data_AF-A0A7V9SZE2-F1
#
_entry.id   AF-A0A7V9SZE2-F1
#
_cell.length_a   1.000
_cell.length_b   1.000
_cell.length_c   1.000
_cell.angle_alpha   90.00
_cell.angle_beta   90.00
_cell.angle_gamma   90.00
#
_symmetry.space_group_name_H-M   'P 1'
#
loop_
_entity.id
_entity.type
_entity.pdbx_description
1 polymer ?
#
loop_
_entity_poly.entity_id
_entity_poly.type
_entity_poly.pdbx_seq_one_letter_code
_entity_poly.pdbx_strand_id
1 'polypeptide(L)'
;LPFLATTFSRLFIEADVLLCSSSGWAHGARTSGRKVVYCHNPARWLYQADDYMPGRRRPARVGMAALQRRLLEWDRQSATTVDRYIVNSTIVRDRVRSVYGVDAEVLPPPALVQPSGPQRALAGVDPGFLLCVARLLPYKNVHAIVDAFAGLSDHRLVIVGTGPGLADLQSIAGDNVALVGNVADDELRWLYANAAGLVAASYEDFGLTPIEAAAFGTPAAVLRAGGFLDTMVEGTTGVFFDEPTPAAITASVQLLVRERWDPVAIRDHASRFSEDGFAGRLREVVAEEAQLAAARVPVPAKDLRPSGPKVASLAPSITQVVHRRWATKVALVSIDAVSVLVALAVAFLAWGSLRVESIEDFGATHLLAGVLALPLWLGALAYAGLYRSRNLTSTMEELRRLVRGVTIGVVGMAAASSVARLPVARLWLIFSFVAGVAVLGAERAAVRSVFRHQRTRGRMLRSVVIVGGNQEATELSAMFESDRSLGYRVVGFVADTVPKGVRAPDRTPHLGVIDKTLDAVRRTGASGAVIATTAVDHETSNRLLRQLTNAGVHVELSSSLRDIAARRLTVRPVGRFPIVYVEPTERRGWRAAAKRLFDVVVGGALLVVLAPLLSAAAIAIKATSRGPVLARQRCVGRLGSSFNLLRLRTTVDDPDAPVDGLRRDARSTGVGRPLRRYSLDELPQLWNVLRGDMSLVGPRPALPSQIAEWESELHARLWVRPGITGMWQISGRGDRRFEDYARLDLYYVENWSLWTDLAILARTLPAVLRGRED
;
A
#
# COMPACT_ATOMS: atom_id res chain seq x y z
N LEU A 1 8.33 -7.71 7.35
CA LEU A 1 9.00 -9.00 7.63
C LEU A 1 8.02 -10.15 7.85
N PRO A 2 7.08 -10.14 8.82
CA PRO A 2 6.12 -11.23 9.04
C PRO A 2 5.23 -11.55 7.83
N PHE A 3 4.79 -10.54 7.07
CA PHE A 3 3.94 -10.76 5.89
C PHE A 3 4.68 -11.34 4.66
N LEU A 4 6.02 -11.34 4.66
CA LEU A 4 6.80 -11.91 3.55
C LEU A 4 6.63 -13.42 3.45
N ALA A 5 6.43 -14.11 4.57
CA ALA A 5 6.06 -15.52 4.60
C ALA A 5 4.82 -15.79 3.72
N THR A 6 3.76 -15.00 3.91
CA THR A 6 2.52 -15.12 3.12
C THR A 6 2.72 -14.70 1.66
N THR A 7 3.61 -13.75 1.37
CA THR A 7 3.99 -13.37 0.00
C THR A 7 4.72 -14.52 -0.73
N PHE A 8 5.72 -15.14 -0.10
CA PHE A 8 6.46 -16.26 -0.69
C PHE A 8 5.58 -17.50 -0.86
N SER A 9 4.66 -17.78 0.07
CA SER A 9 3.67 -18.86 -0.08
C SER A 9 2.80 -18.75 -1.32
N ARG A 10 2.60 -17.52 -1.81
CA ARG A 10 1.78 -17.19 -2.97
C ARG A 10 2.62 -16.97 -4.23
N LEU A 11 3.94 -16.92 -4.11
CA LEU A 11 4.88 -16.87 -5.22
C LEU A 11 4.96 -18.28 -5.82
N PHE A 12 4.47 -18.44 -7.05
CA PHE A 12 4.61 -19.68 -7.81
C PHE A 12 5.55 -19.43 -8.98
N ILE A 13 6.58 -20.25 -9.13
CA ILE A 13 7.60 -20.16 -10.18
C ILE A 13 7.55 -21.46 -10.98
N GLU A 14 7.12 -21.39 -12.23
CA GLU A 14 7.09 -22.55 -13.12
C GLU A 14 8.51 -22.83 -13.64
N ALA A 15 9.09 -23.95 -13.21
CA ALA A 15 10.43 -24.40 -13.58
C ALA A 15 10.54 -25.91 -13.34
N ASP A 16 11.31 -26.61 -14.16
CA ASP A 16 11.62 -28.04 -13.93
C ASP A 16 12.38 -28.24 -12.61
N VAL A 17 13.26 -27.28 -12.30
CA VAL A 17 13.94 -27.15 -11.01
C VAL A 17 13.99 -25.68 -10.61
N LEU A 18 13.43 -25.34 -9.45
CA LEU A 18 13.53 -24.04 -8.83
C LEU A 18 14.68 -24.03 -7.81
N LEU A 19 15.72 -23.23 -8.07
CA LEU A 19 16.78 -22.95 -7.10
C LEU A 19 16.46 -21.66 -6.30
N CYS A 20 16.22 -21.80 -5.00
CA CYS A 20 15.95 -20.69 -4.10
C CYS A 20 17.18 -20.35 -3.24
N SER A 21 17.76 -19.16 -3.42
CA SER A 21 18.67 -18.57 -2.44
C SER A 21 17.85 -17.97 -1.29
N SER A 22 17.96 -18.53 -0.08
CA SER A 22 17.09 -18.18 1.06
C SER A 22 17.87 -17.87 2.34
N SER A 23 17.52 -16.79 3.03
CA SER A 23 17.91 -16.50 4.42
C SER A 23 16.69 -16.46 5.35
N GLY A 24 15.66 -17.26 5.03
CA GLY A 24 14.36 -17.32 5.68
C GLY A 24 13.27 -17.71 4.68
N TRP A 25 12.59 -16.71 4.11
CA TRP A 25 11.28 -16.91 3.48
C TRP A 25 11.26 -17.47 2.06
N ALA A 26 12.37 -17.42 1.31
CA ALA A 26 12.35 -17.74 -0.11
C ALA A 26 11.99 -19.20 -0.41
N HIS A 27 12.26 -20.11 0.54
CA HIS A 27 11.90 -21.53 0.45
C HIS A 27 10.39 -21.79 0.38
N GLY A 28 9.56 -20.80 0.73
CA GLY A 28 8.10 -20.86 0.69
C GLY A 28 7.54 -20.63 -0.71
N ALA A 29 8.38 -20.23 -1.67
CA ALA A 29 8.01 -20.18 -3.08
C ALA A 29 7.57 -21.56 -3.55
N ARG A 30 6.47 -21.61 -4.29
CA ARG A 30 5.93 -22.83 -4.89
C ARG A 30 6.50 -23.00 -6.30
N THR A 31 6.63 -24.23 -6.77
CA THR A 31 7.08 -24.52 -8.14
C THR A 31 6.32 -25.69 -8.74
N SER A 32 6.33 -25.79 -10.08
CA SER A 32 5.75 -26.90 -10.84
C SER A 32 6.64 -28.14 -10.82
N GLY A 33 7.96 -27.95 -10.85
CA GLY A 33 8.96 -29.01 -10.81
C GLY A 33 9.50 -29.25 -9.40
N ARG A 34 10.80 -29.52 -9.30
CA ARG A 34 11.46 -29.76 -8.01
C ARG A 34 12.06 -28.49 -7.44
N LYS A 35 12.22 -28.41 -6.13
CA LYS A 35 12.71 -27.24 -5.41
C LYS A 35 13.99 -27.54 -4.66
N VAL A 36 15.05 -26.86 -5.05
CA VAL A 36 16.34 -26.83 -4.36
C VAL A 36 16.45 -25.52 -3.59
N VAL A 37 16.77 -25.57 -2.30
CA VAL A 37 16.98 -24.37 -1.50
C VAL A 37 18.45 -24.29 -1.10
N TYR A 38 19.12 -23.24 -1.55
CA TYR A 38 20.41 -22.80 -1.03
C TYR A 38 20.15 -21.89 0.19
N CYS A 39 20.21 -22.46 1.39
CA CYS A 39 19.88 -21.81 2.65
C CYS A 39 21.12 -21.18 3.29
N HIS A 40 21.12 -19.86 3.39
CA HIS A 40 22.16 -19.08 4.08
C HIS A 40 21.99 -19.11 5.59
N ASN A 41 20.75 -19.21 6.07
CA ASN A 41 20.36 -19.41 7.47
C ASN A 41 18.83 -19.59 7.54
N PRO A 42 18.28 -20.42 8.44
CA PRO A 42 16.91 -20.26 8.92
C PRO A 42 16.64 -18.81 9.36
N ALA A 43 15.38 -18.39 9.38
CA ALA A 43 15.02 -17.00 9.67
C ALA A 43 15.53 -16.56 11.07
N ARG A 44 16.72 -15.94 11.14
CA ARG A 44 17.41 -15.57 12.40
C ARG A 44 16.52 -14.81 13.36
N TRP A 45 15.79 -13.81 12.88
CA TRP A 45 14.90 -13.01 13.72
C TRP A 45 13.70 -13.79 14.29
N LEU A 46 13.40 -14.96 13.74
CA LEU A 46 12.31 -15.84 14.17
C LEU A 46 12.79 -16.87 15.20
N TYR A 47 13.98 -17.43 15.00
CA TYR A 47 14.57 -18.50 15.84
C TYR A 47 15.62 -18.01 16.86
N GLN A 48 16.27 -16.88 16.58
CA GLN A 48 17.34 -16.24 17.36
C GLN A 48 16.95 -14.77 17.66
N ALA A 49 15.71 -14.56 18.11
CA ALA A 49 15.15 -13.22 18.29
C ALA A 49 15.88 -12.40 19.38
N ASP A 50 16.47 -13.07 20.37
CA ASP A 50 17.20 -12.42 21.46
C ASP A 50 18.55 -11.84 21.01
N ASP A 51 19.22 -12.45 20.02
CA ASP A 51 20.50 -11.96 19.46
C ASP A 51 20.32 -10.76 18.53
N TYR A 52 19.14 -10.61 17.91
CA TYR A 52 18.89 -9.61 16.87
C TYR A 52 18.16 -8.35 17.37
N MET A 53 17.54 -8.38 18.55
CA MET A 53 16.78 -7.26 19.12
C MET A 53 16.90 -7.14 20.65
N PRO A 54 18.08 -6.76 21.18
CA PRO A 54 18.22 -6.48 22.60
C PRO A 54 17.34 -5.28 23.03
N GLY A 55 16.63 -5.40 24.16
CA GLY A 55 16.03 -4.25 24.86
C GLY A 55 14.52 -3.96 24.71
N ARG A 56 13.66 -4.91 24.29
CA ARG A 56 12.20 -4.65 24.19
C ARG A 56 11.44 -4.64 25.54
N ARG A 57 10.50 -3.70 25.70
CA ARG A 57 9.58 -3.59 26.85
C ARG A 57 8.50 -4.71 26.86
N ARG A 58 8.14 -5.20 28.06
CA ARG A 58 7.27 -6.38 28.32
C ARG A 58 5.96 -6.50 27.50
N PRO A 59 5.13 -5.46 27.26
CA PRO A 59 3.88 -5.64 26.51
C PRO A 59 4.09 -5.88 25.00
N ALA A 60 5.20 -5.41 24.42
CA ALA A 60 5.55 -5.68 23.02
C ALA A 60 6.05 -7.12 22.80
N ARG A 61 6.49 -7.82 23.86
CA ARG A 61 6.86 -9.25 23.82
C ARG A 61 5.62 -10.15 23.68
N VAL A 62 4.54 -9.83 24.40
CA VAL A 62 3.32 -10.69 24.45
C VAL A 62 2.54 -10.67 23.14
N GLY A 63 2.30 -9.50 22.54
CA GLY A 63 1.58 -9.40 21.26
C GLY A 63 2.35 -10.01 20.08
N MET A 64 3.68 -10.07 20.18
CA MET A 64 4.53 -10.61 19.12
C MET A 64 4.71 -12.14 19.22
N ALA A 65 4.55 -12.71 20.42
CA ALA A 65 4.60 -14.16 20.64
C ALA A 65 3.51 -14.92 19.86
N ALA A 66 2.30 -14.36 19.76
CA ALA A 66 1.20 -14.98 19.01
C ALA A 66 1.46 -15.00 17.48
N LEU A 67 2.05 -13.93 16.94
CA LEU A 67 2.44 -13.84 15.53
C LEU A 67 3.67 -14.73 15.24
N GLN A 68 4.63 -14.77 16.17
CA GLN A 68 5.84 -15.60 16.07
C GLN A 68 5.49 -17.09 15.98
N ARG A 69 4.53 -17.58 16.78
CA ARG A 69 4.10 -18.99 16.71
C ARG A 69 3.54 -19.37 15.33
N ARG A 70 2.71 -18.52 14.73
CA ARG A 70 2.14 -18.77 13.38
C ARG A 70 3.22 -18.76 12.29
N LEU A 71 4.23 -17.92 12.45
CA LEU A 71 5.35 -17.83 11.51
C LEU A 71 6.31 -19.02 11.64
N LEU A 72 6.59 -19.48 12.86
CA LEU A 72 7.38 -20.68 13.12
C LEU A 72 6.73 -21.91 12.49
N GLU A 73 5.41 -22.00 12.62
CA GLU A 73 4.63 -23.09 12.01
C GLU A 73 4.69 -23.02 10.48
N TRP A 74 4.48 -21.83 9.91
CA TRP A 74 4.58 -21.61 8.48
C TRP A 74 5.96 -21.95 7.89
N ASP A 75 7.03 -21.55 8.59
CA ASP A 75 8.42 -21.72 8.13
C ASP A 75 8.80 -23.20 8.08
N ARG A 76 8.41 -23.95 9.12
CA ARG A 76 8.55 -25.42 9.16
C ARG A 76 7.74 -26.10 8.06
N GLN A 77 6.49 -25.69 7.85
CA GLN A 77 5.64 -26.24 6.79
C GLN A 77 6.19 -25.92 5.40
N SER A 78 6.79 -24.75 5.21
CA SER A 78 7.41 -24.39 3.94
C SER A 78 8.66 -25.23 3.68
N ALA A 79 9.44 -25.53 4.72
CA ALA A 79 10.62 -26.37 4.61
C ALA A 79 10.30 -27.80 4.15
N THR A 80 9.12 -28.36 4.47
CA THR A 80 8.74 -29.72 4.01
C THR A 80 8.41 -29.79 2.52
N THR A 81 8.20 -28.63 1.87
CA THR A 81 7.93 -28.55 0.43
C THR A 81 9.19 -28.49 -0.43
N VAL A 82 10.37 -28.55 0.19
CA VAL A 82 11.67 -28.47 -0.46
C VAL A 82 12.16 -29.89 -0.73
N ASP A 83 12.57 -30.14 -1.97
CA ASP A 83 13.07 -31.46 -2.36
C ASP A 83 14.53 -31.66 -1.94
N ARG A 84 15.34 -30.59 -1.96
CA ARG A 84 16.74 -30.64 -1.54
C ARG A 84 17.20 -29.35 -0.88
N TYR A 85 17.86 -29.47 0.26
CA TYR A 85 18.55 -28.37 0.92
C TYR A 85 20.05 -28.44 0.68
N ILE A 86 20.62 -27.28 0.37
CA ILE A 86 22.04 -27.00 0.35
C ILE A 86 22.28 -25.82 1.30
N VAL A 87 23.37 -25.83 2.05
CA VAL A 87 23.71 -24.78 3.01
C VAL A 87 25.13 -24.28 2.78
N ASN A 88 25.40 -23.04 3.19
CA ASN A 88 26.71 -22.40 2.98
C ASN A 88 27.81 -22.86 3.96
N SER A 89 27.46 -23.41 5.12
CA SER A 89 28.38 -23.65 6.25
C SER A 89 27.92 -24.83 7.09
N THR A 90 28.85 -25.41 7.87
CA THR A 90 28.52 -26.49 8.81
C THR A 90 27.60 -26.01 9.93
N ILE A 91 27.80 -24.77 10.43
CA ILE A 91 26.93 -24.23 11.48
C ILE A 91 25.49 -24.01 10.98
N VAL A 92 25.30 -23.61 9.72
CA VAL A 92 23.96 -23.48 9.13
C VAL A 92 23.34 -24.84 8.86
N ARG A 93 24.12 -25.86 8.46
CA ARG A 93 23.65 -27.24 8.38
C ARG A 93 23.07 -27.70 9.71
N ASP A 94 23.83 -27.53 10.79
CA ASP A 94 23.43 -28.00 12.12
C ASP A 94 22.16 -27.26 12.60
N ARG A 95 22.03 -25.97 12.27
CA ARG A 95 20.79 -25.20 12.49
C ARG A 95 19.62 -25.71 11.66
N VAL A 96 19.80 -25.91 10.36
CA VAL A 96 18.76 -26.48 9.46
C VAL A 96 18.29 -27.83 9.98
N ARG A 97 19.21 -28.70 10.42
CA ARG A 97 18.91 -29.99 11.04
C ARG A 97 18.12 -29.83 12.33
N SER A 98 18.53 -28.93 13.22
CA SER A 98 17.82 -28.69 14.50
C SER A 98 16.43 -28.08 14.31
N VAL A 99 16.25 -27.23 13.30
CA VAL A 99 15.02 -26.44 13.10
C VAL A 99 14.00 -27.16 12.22
N TYR A 100 14.46 -27.77 11.12
CA TYR A 100 13.61 -28.41 10.12
C TYR A 100 13.71 -29.94 10.13
N GLY A 101 14.67 -30.55 10.82
CA GLY A 101 14.90 -32.00 10.78
C GLY A 101 15.48 -32.48 9.45
N VAL A 102 16.00 -31.57 8.62
CA VAL A 102 16.53 -31.86 7.29
C VAL A 102 18.06 -31.95 7.36
N ASP A 103 18.63 -33.00 6.78
CA ASP A 103 20.06 -33.07 6.52
C ASP A 103 20.40 -32.39 5.20
N ALA A 104 21.40 -31.52 5.20
CA ALA A 104 21.70 -30.63 4.08
C ALA A 104 23.18 -30.72 3.68
N GLU A 105 23.42 -30.74 2.37
CA GLU A 105 24.76 -30.70 1.80
C GLU A 105 25.41 -29.33 2.06
N VAL A 106 26.67 -29.31 2.51
CA VAL A 106 27.42 -28.06 2.68
C VAL A 106 28.11 -27.72 1.36
N LEU A 107 27.72 -26.61 0.76
CA LEU A 107 28.32 -26.06 -0.46
C LEU A 107 28.76 -24.61 -0.18
N PRO A 108 30.03 -24.39 0.16
CA PRO A 108 30.57 -23.06 0.44
C PRO A 108 30.44 -22.09 -0.75
N PRO A 109 29.99 -20.84 -0.55
CA PRO A 109 29.95 -19.84 -1.62
C PRO A 109 31.37 -19.36 -1.97
N PRO A 110 31.55 -18.81 -3.19
CA PRO A 110 32.87 -18.36 -3.63
C PRO A 110 33.25 -17.01 -3.02
N ALA A 111 34.56 -16.72 -3.00
CA ALA A 111 35.08 -15.39 -2.65
C ALA A 111 34.59 -14.34 -3.67
N LEU A 112 34.10 -13.18 -3.19
CA LEU A 112 33.57 -12.12 -4.04
C LEU A 112 34.69 -11.38 -4.80
N VAL A 113 35.85 -11.25 -4.17
CA VAL A 113 37.02 -10.55 -4.72
C VAL A 113 38.08 -11.57 -5.11
N GLN A 114 38.36 -11.65 -6.41
CA GLN A 114 39.32 -12.60 -6.98
C GLN A 114 40.62 -11.89 -7.42
N PRO A 115 41.77 -12.58 -7.43
CA PRO A 115 43.07 -12.00 -7.82
C PRO A 115 43.20 -11.62 -9.30
N SER A 116 42.33 -12.14 -10.17
CA SER A 116 42.40 -12.02 -11.63
C SER A 116 42.08 -10.63 -12.20
N GLY A 117 41.72 -9.66 -11.35
CA GLY A 117 41.35 -8.29 -11.77
C GLY A 117 42.46 -7.24 -11.59
N PRO A 118 42.24 -6.01 -12.10
CA PRO A 118 43.19 -4.92 -11.95
C PRO A 118 43.40 -4.57 -10.47
N GLN A 119 44.61 -4.12 -10.13
CA GLN A 119 44.99 -3.65 -8.80
C GLN A 119 45.44 -2.19 -8.87
N ARG A 120 44.90 -1.34 -7.98
CA ARG A 120 45.27 0.06 -7.88
C ARG A 120 45.66 0.39 -6.44
N ALA A 121 46.83 0.99 -6.24
CA ALA A 121 47.27 1.42 -4.91
C ALA A 121 46.31 2.47 -4.33
N LEU A 122 45.97 2.31 -3.04
CA LEU A 122 45.14 3.26 -2.33
C LEU A 122 46.01 4.42 -1.83
N ALA A 123 45.64 5.65 -2.19
CA ALA A 123 46.41 6.83 -1.83
C ALA A 123 46.53 6.98 -0.29
N GLY A 124 47.75 7.18 0.21
CA GLY A 124 48.01 7.36 1.63
C GLY A 124 48.12 6.06 2.45
N VAL A 125 48.15 4.89 1.79
CA VAL A 125 48.36 3.60 2.44
C VAL A 125 49.61 2.93 1.86
N ASP A 126 50.58 2.62 2.71
CA ASP A 126 51.81 1.89 2.37
C ASP A 126 51.65 0.39 2.67
N PRO A 127 52.21 -0.55 1.88
CA PRO A 127 52.13 -2.00 2.12
C PRO A 127 52.60 -2.44 3.52
N GLY A 128 52.09 -3.60 3.99
CA GLY A 128 52.47 -4.19 5.29
C GLY A 128 51.55 -3.83 6.45
N PHE A 129 50.38 -3.27 6.18
CA PHE A 129 49.33 -3.00 7.18
C PHE A 129 48.49 -4.26 7.49
N LEU A 130 47.81 -4.23 8.62
CA LEU A 130 46.76 -5.18 8.97
C LEU A 130 45.43 -4.66 8.41
N LEU A 131 44.62 -5.55 7.86
CA LEU A 131 43.41 -5.20 7.13
C LEU A 131 42.16 -5.67 7.89
N CYS A 132 41.15 -4.82 7.99
CA CYS A 132 39.81 -5.22 8.43
C CYS A 132 38.79 -4.81 7.36
N VAL A 133 38.08 -5.78 6.78
CA VAL A 133 37.02 -5.53 5.79
C VAL A 133 35.67 -5.89 6.42
N ALA A 134 34.83 -4.90 6.72
CA ALA A 134 33.53 -5.16 7.34
C ALA A 134 32.55 -3.99 7.20
N ARG A 135 31.25 -4.30 7.08
CA ARG A 135 30.21 -3.30 7.36
C ARG A 135 30.27 -2.88 8.83
N LEU A 136 30.23 -1.59 9.14
CA LEU A 136 30.44 -1.08 10.51
C LEU A 136 29.15 -1.19 11.35
N LEU A 137 28.84 -2.43 11.75
CA LEU A 137 27.66 -2.81 12.55
C LEU A 137 28.10 -3.40 13.90
N PRO A 138 27.27 -3.31 14.97
CA PRO A 138 27.67 -3.72 16.33
C PRO A 138 28.20 -5.16 16.42
N TYR A 139 27.53 -6.12 15.80
CA TYR A 139 27.89 -7.56 15.86
C TYR A 139 29.18 -7.93 15.10
N LYS A 140 29.78 -6.98 14.35
CA LYS A 140 31.07 -7.18 13.68
C LYS A 140 32.26 -6.95 14.62
N ASN A 141 32.01 -6.36 15.79
CA ASN A 141 32.99 -6.08 16.84
C ASN A 141 34.24 -5.32 16.36
N VAL A 142 34.07 -4.44 15.37
CA VAL A 142 35.19 -3.62 14.83
C VAL A 142 35.75 -2.68 15.90
N HIS A 143 34.94 -2.25 16.87
CA HIS A 143 35.38 -1.45 18.01
C HIS A 143 36.48 -2.17 18.80
N ALA A 144 36.31 -3.47 19.09
CA ALA A 144 37.31 -4.26 19.80
C ALA A 144 38.62 -4.41 19.00
N ILE A 145 38.55 -4.39 17.67
CA ILE A 145 39.74 -4.36 16.81
C ILE A 145 40.42 -2.99 16.94
N VAL A 146 39.69 -1.89 16.84
CA VAL A 146 40.28 -0.54 17.00
C VAL A 146 40.92 -0.38 18.38
N ASP A 147 40.23 -0.81 19.44
CA ASP A 147 40.73 -0.77 20.82
C ASP A 147 41.99 -1.64 21.01
N ALA A 148 42.08 -2.79 20.34
CA ALA A 148 43.30 -3.62 20.35
C ALA A 148 44.49 -2.88 19.74
N PHE A 149 44.26 -2.09 18.68
CA PHE A 149 45.31 -1.35 18.00
C PHE A 149 45.81 -0.12 18.76
N ALA A 150 45.10 0.32 19.81
CA ALA A 150 45.65 1.27 20.77
C ALA A 150 46.91 0.70 21.49
N GLY A 151 46.99 -0.62 21.67
CA GLY A 151 48.13 -1.32 22.26
C GLY A 151 49.16 -1.84 21.24
N LEU A 152 48.95 -1.62 19.94
CA LEU A 152 49.80 -2.11 18.84
C LEU A 152 50.33 -0.93 17.99
N SER A 153 50.97 0.04 18.63
CA SER A 153 51.44 1.28 17.97
C SER A 153 52.41 1.04 16.80
N ASP A 154 53.15 -0.08 16.82
CA ASP A 154 54.11 -0.45 15.78
C ASP A 154 53.44 -1.07 14.53
N HIS A 155 52.13 -1.32 14.58
CA HIS A 155 51.36 -1.90 13.50
C HIS A 155 50.28 -0.93 13.01
N ARG A 156 50.16 -0.79 11.68
CA ARG A 156 49.09 -0.01 11.05
C ARG A 156 47.88 -0.88 10.78
N LEU A 157 46.68 -0.38 11.06
CA LEU A 157 45.40 -0.98 10.71
C LEU A 157 44.70 -0.17 9.62
N VAL A 158 44.24 -0.83 8.56
CA VAL A 158 43.37 -0.24 7.54
C VAL A 158 41.99 -0.88 7.63
N ILE A 159 40.96 -0.05 7.82
CA ILE A 159 39.56 -0.50 7.94
C ILE A 159 38.78 -0.08 6.70
N VAL A 160 38.32 -1.07 5.94
CA VAL A 160 37.48 -0.92 4.77
C VAL A 160 36.03 -1.22 5.14
N GLY A 161 35.15 -0.25 4.88
CA GLY A 161 33.71 -0.40 4.98
C GLY A 161 33.02 0.81 5.57
N THR A 162 31.69 0.82 5.44
CA THR A 162 30.82 1.88 5.95
C THR A 162 29.70 1.29 6.81
N GLY A 163 29.10 2.12 7.66
CA GLY A 163 28.00 1.71 8.51
C GLY A 163 27.67 2.74 9.59
N PRO A 164 26.60 2.53 10.37
CA PRO A 164 26.19 3.45 11.43
C PRO A 164 27.27 3.65 12.51
N GLY A 165 28.17 2.69 12.71
CA GLY A 165 29.26 2.79 13.69
C GLY A 165 30.48 3.59 13.22
N LEU A 166 30.47 4.19 12.03
CA LEU A 166 31.65 4.88 11.48
C LEU A 166 32.11 6.04 12.37
N ALA A 167 31.17 6.89 12.83
CA ALA A 167 31.49 8.06 13.64
C ALA A 167 32.10 7.67 15.00
N ASP A 168 31.54 6.63 15.63
CA ASP A 168 32.05 6.11 16.91
C ASP A 168 33.47 5.57 16.74
N LEU A 169 33.72 4.79 15.68
CA LEU A 169 35.05 4.25 15.38
C LEU A 169 36.07 5.34 15.06
N GLN A 170 35.68 6.39 14.32
CA GLN A 170 36.54 7.55 14.07
C GLN A 170 36.92 8.30 15.34
N SER A 171 36.06 8.29 16.37
CA SER A 171 36.34 8.97 17.64
C SER A 171 37.35 8.24 18.54
N ILE A 172 37.52 6.93 18.34
CA ILE A 172 38.43 6.08 19.13
C ILE A 172 39.67 5.64 18.34
N ALA A 173 39.72 5.92 17.03
CA ALA A 173 40.85 5.56 16.18
C ALA A 173 42.10 6.37 16.54
N GLY A 174 43.20 5.67 16.85
CA GLY A 174 44.51 6.27 17.03
C GLY A 174 45.23 6.54 15.70
N ASP A 175 46.42 7.16 15.77
CA ASP A 175 47.21 7.56 14.60
C ASP A 175 47.64 6.37 13.70
N ASN A 176 47.64 5.16 14.24
CA ASN A 176 47.96 3.92 13.52
C ASN A 176 46.72 3.25 12.88
N VAL A 177 45.53 3.85 12.96
CA VAL A 177 44.28 3.28 12.43
C VAL A 177 43.69 4.19 11.34
N ALA A 178 43.64 3.68 10.10
CA ALA A 178 43.08 4.37 8.94
C ALA A 178 41.69 3.82 8.58
N LEU A 179 40.64 4.62 8.71
CA LEU A 179 39.29 4.29 8.22
C LEU A 179 39.09 4.86 6.81
N VAL A 180 39.09 3.99 5.80
CA VAL A 180 39.09 4.40 4.37
C VAL A 180 37.71 4.38 3.72
N GLY A 181 36.68 3.92 4.44
CA GLY A 181 35.31 3.89 3.93
C GLY A 181 35.09 2.84 2.83
N ASN A 182 34.29 3.17 1.82
CA ASN A 182 34.08 2.30 0.67
C ASN A 182 35.19 2.55 -0.36
N VAL A 183 35.81 1.47 -0.83
CA VAL A 183 36.86 1.49 -1.87
C VAL A 183 36.36 0.78 -3.12
N ALA A 184 36.97 1.07 -4.27
CA ALA A 184 36.67 0.36 -5.52
C ALA A 184 37.28 -1.07 -5.51
N ASP A 185 36.77 -1.96 -6.35
CA ASP A 185 37.23 -3.36 -6.38
C ASP A 185 38.72 -3.48 -6.71
N ASP A 186 39.27 -2.61 -7.55
CA ASP A 186 40.70 -2.58 -7.89
C ASP A 186 41.59 -2.17 -6.71
N GLU A 187 41.11 -1.23 -5.88
CA GLU A 187 41.74 -0.84 -4.62
C GLU A 187 41.61 -1.95 -3.57
N LEU A 188 40.45 -2.61 -3.47
CA LEU A 188 40.25 -3.71 -2.53
C LEU A 188 41.15 -4.90 -2.83
N ARG A 189 41.33 -5.25 -4.12
CA ARG A 189 42.30 -6.28 -4.54
C ARG A 189 43.72 -5.91 -4.13
N TRP A 190 44.11 -4.65 -4.35
CA TRP A 190 45.41 -4.16 -3.93
C TRP A 190 45.58 -4.25 -2.40
N LEU A 191 44.54 -3.90 -1.64
CA LEU A 191 44.57 -3.96 -0.19
C LEU A 191 44.76 -5.39 0.32
N TYR A 192 44.02 -6.36 -0.23
CA TYR A 192 44.19 -7.76 0.13
C TYR A 192 45.59 -8.28 -0.23
N ALA A 193 46.14 -7.90 -1.40
CA ALA A 193 47.45 -8.33 -1.86
C ALA A 193 48.63 -7.75 -1.07
N ASN A 194 48.45 -6.60 -0.41
CA ASN A 194 49.53 -5.85 0.25
C ASN A 194 49.37 -5.78 1.78
N ALA A 195 48.36 -6.44 2.34
CA ALA A 195 48.19 -6.58 3.77
C ALA A 195 49.13 -7.64 4.35
N ALA A 196 49.70 -7.38 5.52
CA ALA A 196 50.45 -8.36 6.30
C ALA A 196 49.53 -9.42 6.93
N GLY A 197 48.25 -9.09 7.12
CA GLY A 197 47.24 -10.03 7.60
C GLY A 197 45.86 -9.40 7.70
N LEU A 198 44.82 -10.22 7.65
CA LEU A 198 43.43 -9.82 7.87
C LEU A 198 43.04 -9.99 9.36
N VAL A 199 42.24 -9.09 9.91
CA VAL A 199 41.66 -9.21 11.26
C VAL A 199 40.14 -9.12 11.21
N ALA A 200 39.43 -10.12 11.74
CA ALA A 200 37.97 -10.13 11.79
C ALA A 200 37.39 -10.71 13.09
N ALA A 201 36.63 -9.90 13.84
CA ALA A 201 36.06 -10.27 15.14
C ALA A 201 34.54 -10.57 15.08
N SER A 202 34.02 -10.94 13.92
CA SER A 202 32.58 -11.00 13.65
C SER A 202 31.94 -12.36 13.96
N TYR A 203 30.72 -12.37 14.50
CA TYR A 203 29.89 -13.58 14.54
C TYR A 203 29.19 -13.80 13.18
N GLU A 204 29.82 -14.56 12.29
CA GLU A 204 29.37 -14.78 10.91
C GLU A 204 28.77 -16.17 10.66
N ASP A 205 27.84 -16.29 9.71
CA ASP A 205 27.35 -17.60 9.27
C ASP A 205 28.34 -18.33 8.39
N PHE A 206 29.04 -17.62 7.50
CA PHE A 206 30.05 -18.20 6.61
C PHE A 206 31.41 -17.48 6.71
N GLY A 207 31.41 -16.14 6.62
CA GLY A 207 32.63 -15.35 6.73
C GLY A 207 33.45 -15.35 5.43
N LEU A 208 33.12 -14.44 4.51
CA LEU A 208 33.78 -14.35 3.19
C LEU A 208 35.17 -13.71 3.25
N THR A 209 35.42 -12.85 4.23
CA THR A 209 36.65 -12.04 4.24
C THR A 209 37.93 -12.86 4.41
N PRO A 210 37.99 -13.96 5.20
CA PRO A 210 39.19 -14.78 5.29
C PRO A 210 39.49 -15.55 4.00
N ILE A 211 38.46 -16.02 3.27
CA ILE A 211 38.69 -16.67 1.97
C ILE A 211 39.12 -15.65 0.90
N GLU A 212 38.62 -14.43 0.97
CA GLU A 212 39.07 -13.33 0.10
C GLU A 212 40.53 -13.01 0.36
N ALA A 213 40.94 -12.82 1.62
CA ALA A 213 42.34 -12.62 1.98
C ALA A 213 43.22 -13.82 1.56
N ALA A 214 42.76 -15.04 1.80
CA ALA A 214 43.47 -16.24 1.43
C ALA A 214 43.69 -16.37 -0.09
N ALA A 215 42.77 -15.87 -0.92
CA ALA A 215 42.95 -15.85 -2.38
C ALA A 215 44.18 -15.02 -2.81
N PHE A 216 44.61 -14.05 -2.01
CA PHE A 216 45.83 -13.27 -2.23
C PHE A 216 47.06 -13.84 -1.51
N GLY A 217 46.90 -14.92 -0.73
CA GLY A 217 47.95 -15.50 0.11
C GLY A 217 48.11 -14.78 1.45
N THR A 218 47.12 -14.00 1.85
CA THR A 218 47.14 -13.18 3.07
C THR A 218 46.54 -13.96 4.24
N PRO A 219 47.29 -14.17 5.35
CA PRO A 219 46.80 -14.92 6.51
C PRO A 219 45.80 -14.09 7.33
N ALA A 220 44.99 -14.72 8.18
CA ALA A 220 43.99 -14.02 8.97
C ALA A 220 43.99 -14.37 10.47
N ALA A 221 43.79 -13.38 11.33
CA ALA A 221 43.41 -13.55 12.73
C ALA A 221 41.89 -13.35 12.87
N VAL A 222 41.15 -14.41 13.22
CA VAL A 222 39.68 -14.35 13.24
C VAL A 222 39.08 -14.94 14.50
N LEU A 223 37.86 -14.51 14.83
CA LEU A 223 37.12 -15.06 15.97
C LEU A 223 36.83 -16.56 15.76
N ARG A 224 37.00 -17.40 16.79
CA ARG A 224 36.69 -18.84 16.77
C ARG A 224 35.18 -19.08 16.85
N ALA A 225 34.44 -18.62 15.85
CA ALA A 225 32.99 -18.71 15.84
C ALA A 225 32.40 -18.79 14.44
N GLY A 226 31.28 -19.51 14.34
CA GLY A 226 30.45 -19.53 13.14
C GLY A 226 31.18 -20.05 11.91
N GLY A 227 30.94 -19.42 10.77
CA GLY A 227 31.50 -19.86 9.49
C GLY A 227 33.01 -19.69 9.35
N PHE A 228 33.66 -18.94 10.24
CA PHE A 228 35.12 -18.89 10.26
C PHE A 228 35.76 -20.26 10.48
N LEU A 229 35.06 -21.19 11.15
CA LEU A 229 35.50 -22.56 11.32
C LEU A 229 35.49 -23.38 10.01
N ASP A 230 34.68 -22.97 9.02
CA ASP A 230 34.64 -23.61 7.70
C ASP A 230 35.66 -23.00 6.73
N THR A 231 35.95 -21.70 6.89
CA THR A 231 36.76 -20.92 5.96
C THR A 231 38.23 -20.86 6.31
N MET A 232 38.61 -21.20 7.54
CA MET A 232 39.98 -21.14 8.04
C MET A 232 40.50 -22.49 8.51
N VAL A 233 41.81 -22.70 8.34
CA VAL A 233 42.56 -23.81 8.91
C VAL A 233 43.66 -23.23 9.78
N GLU A 234 43.54 -23.43 11.09
CA GLU A 234 44.50 -22.94 12.07
C GLU A 234 45.91 -23.48 11.80
N GLY A 235 46.91 -22.59 11.81
CA GLY A 235 48.30 -22.94 11.47
C GLY A 235 48.60 -23.05 9.98
N THR A 236 47.60 -22.97 9.10
CA THR A 236 47.79 -22.92 7.64
C THR A 236 47.37 -21.57 7.07
N THR A 237 46.15 -21.13 7.35
CA THR A 237 45.60 -19.87 6.79
C THR A 237 45.53 -18.73 7.80
N GLY A 238 45.91 -18.99 9.04
CA GLY A 238 46.00 -17.99 10.09
C GLY A 238 45.71 -18.58 11.46
N VAL A 239 45.22 -17.73 12.37
CA VAL A 239 45.04 -18.03 13.78
C VAL A 239 43.64 -17.65 14.25
N PHE A 240 43.17 -18.31 15.30
CA PHE A 240 41.90 -18.00 15.94
C PHE A 240 42.10 -17.27 17.27
N PHE A 241 41.11 -16.48 17.67
CA PHE A 241 40.93 -16.00 19.04
C PHE A 241 39.51 -16.31 19.53
N ASP A 242 39.35 -16.62 20.81
CA ASP A 242 38.08 -17.18 21.30
C ASP A 242 37.03 -16.13 21.68
N GLU A 243 37.45 -14.89 21.97
CA GLU A 243 36.55 -13.81 22.37
C GLU A 243 36.88 -12.49 21.64
N PRO A 244 35.87 -11.68 21.27
CA PRO A 244 36.09 -10.40 20.60
C PRO A 244 36.50 -9.30 21.60
N THR A 245 37.54 -9.55 22.39
CA THR A 245 38.10 -8.61 23.36
C THR A 245 39.41 -8.02 22.83
N PRO A 246 39.75 -6.76 23.19
CA PRO A 246 41.00 -6.14 22.75
C PRO A 246 42.24 -6.98 23.09
N ALA A 247 42.27 -7.63 24.25
CA ALA A 247 43.38 -8.47 24.69
C ALA A 247 43.56 -9.72 23.82
N ALA A 248 42.47 -10.44 23.52
CA ALA A 248 42.52 -11.64 22.67
C ALA A 248 42.88 -11.30 21.21
N ILE A 249 42.38 -10.17 20.70
CA ILE A 249 42.72 -9.67 19.37
C ILE A 249 44.21 -9.26 19.32
N THR A 250 44.71 -8.56 20.34
CA THR A 250 46.12 -8.18 20.43
C THR A 250 47.04 -9.39 20.40
N ALA A 251 46.75 -10.42 21.21
CA ALA A 251 47.55 -11.64 21.26
C ALA A 251 47.56 -12.39 19.92
N SER A 252 46.41 -12.50 19.26
CA SER A 252 46.31 -13.18 17.96
C SER A 252 46.97 -12.40 16.82
N VAL A 253 46.89 -11.06 16.81
CA VAL A 253 47.61 -10.22 15.84
C VAL A 253 49.13 -10.35 16.02
N GLN A 254 49.62 -10.35 17.26
CA GLN A 254 51.04 -10.56 17.53
C GLN A 254 51.52 -11.94 17.05
N LEU A 255 50.70 -12.98 17.23
CA LEU A 255 51.00 -14.31 16.71
C LEU A 255 51.00 -14.33 15.18
N LEU A 256 49.96 -13.76 14.56
CA LEU A 256 49.79 -13.66 13.11
C LEU A 256 51.01 -13.02 12.43
N VAL A 257 51.54 -11.93 12.99
CA VAL A 257 52.68 -11.20 12.40
C VAL A 257 54.02 -11.87 12.70
N ARG A 258 54.14 -12.63 13.79
CA ARG A 258 55.38 -13.35 14.14
C ARG A 258 55.57 -14.63 13.34
N GLU A 259 54.49 -15.31 13.00
CA GLU A 259 54.53 -16.57 12.27
C GLU A 259 54.90 -16.37 10.80
N ARG A 260 55.51 -17.42 10.21
CA ARG A 260 55.79 -17.48 8.78
C ARG A 260 54.71 -18.30 8.10
N TRP A 261 53.96 -17.66 7.23
CA TRP A 261 52.89 -18.26 6.46
C TRP A 261 53.39 -18.68 5.07
N ASP A 262 52.93 -19.81 4.56
CA ASP A 262 53.16 -20.22 3.17
C ASP A 262 52.04 -19.66 2.27
N PRO A 263 52.31 -18.63 1.45
CA PRO A 263 51.28 -18.01 0.63
C PRO A 263 50.72 -18.96 -0.44
N VAL A 264 51.47 -20.01 -0.82
CA VAL A 264 51.00 -21.03 -1.76
C VAL A 264 49.96 -21.91 -1.07
N ALA A 265 50.27 -22.46 0.11
CA ALA A 265 49.31 -23.25 0.88
C ALA A 265 48.02 -22.47 1.22
N ILE A 266 48.13 -21.17 1.51
CA ILE A 266 46.98 -20.29 1.75
C ILE A 266 46.10 -20.16 0.49
N ARG A 267 46.71 -19.92 -0.68
CA ARG A 267 45.98 -19.81 -1.95
C ARG A 267 45.37 -21.15 -2.38
N ASP A 268 46.08 -22.25 -2.14
CA ASP A 268 45.58 -23.60 -2.42
C ASP A 268 44.34 -23.92 -1.58
N HIS A 269 44.32 -23.52 -0.32
CA HIS A 269 43.10 -23.58 0.51
C HIS A 269 41.97 -22.72 -0.08
N ALA A 270 42.26 -21.48 -0.48
CA ALA A 270 41.29 -20.57 -1.07
C ALA A 270 40.69 -21.12 -2.40
N SER A 271 41.46 -21.89 -3.17
CA SER A 271 41.01 -22.49 -4.44
C SER A 271 39.79 -23.42 -4.28
N ARG A 272 39.58 -23.97 -3.08
CA ARG A 272 38.42 -24.81 -2.72
C ARG A 272 37.10 -24.01 -2.71
N PHE A 273 37.19 -22.68 -2.66
CA PHE A 273 36.08 -21.73 -2.66
C PHE A 273 36.00 -20.95 -3.99
N SER A 274 36.27 -21.63 -5.11
CA SER A 274 36.23 -21.04 -6.44
C SER A 274 34.80 -20.90 -6.99
N GLU A 275 34.55 -19.87 -7.80
CA GLU A 275 33.27 -19.66 -8.47
C GLU A 275 32.93 -20.83 -9.40
N ASP A 276 33.93 -21.35 -10.11
CA ASP A 276 33.76 -22.48 -11.02
C ASP A 276 33.36 -23.76 -10.27
N GLY A 277 34.01 -24.06 -9.13
CA GLY A 277 33.65 -25.20 -8.29
C GLY A 277 32.24 -25.09 -7.73
N PHE A 278 31.89 -23.90 -7.20
CA PHE A 278 30.55 -23.61 -6.68
C PHE A 278 29.46 -23.74 -7.75
N ALA A 279 29.65 -23.07 -8.89
CA ALA A 279 28.69 -23.07 -9.99
C ALA A 279 28.60 -24.46 -10.65
N GLY A 280 29.72 -25.18 -10.76
CA GLY A 280 29.77 -26.57 -11.21
C GLY A 280 28.89 -27.46 -10.36
N ARG A 281 29.09 -27.46 -9.04
CA ARG A 281 28.30 -28.29 -8.13
C ARG A 281 26.82 -27.92 -8.12
N LEU A 282 26.47 -26.62 -8.17
CA LEU A 282 25.07 -26.20 -8.28
C LEU A 282 24.41 -26.69 -9.57
N ARG A 283 25.12 -26.64 -10.70
CA ARG A 283 24.60 -27.15 -11.98
C ARG A 283 24.37 -28.66 -11.93
N GLU A 284 25.29 -29.42 -11.31
CA GLU A 284 25.11 -30.85 -11.08
C GLU A 284 23.84 -31.14 -10.27
N VAL A 285 23.65 -30.45 -9.15
CA VAL A 285 22.44 -30.63 -8.32
C VAL A 285 21.16 -30.31 -9.12
N VAL A 286 21.17 -29.23 -9.89
CA VAL A 286 20.02 -28.88 -10.75
C VAL A 286 19.77 -29.96 -11.80
N ALA A 287 20.83 -30.52 -12.41
CA ALA A 287 20.69 -31.60 -13.37
C ALA A 287 20.15 -32.89 -12.73
N GLU A 288 20.63 -33.26 -11.53
CA GLU A 288 20.15 -34.39 -10.74
C GLU A 288 18.64 -34.26 -10.47
N GLU A 289 18.17 -33.09 -10.00
CA GLU A 289 16.75 -32.86 -9.71
C GLU A 289 15.87 -32.78 -10.98
N ALA A 290 16.40 -32.27 -12.08
CA ALA A 290 15.69 -32.18 -13.35
C ALA A 290 15.40 -33.58 -13.93
N GLN A 291 16.35 -34.51 -13.81
CA GLN A 291 16.15 -35.91 -14.20
C GLN A 291 15.02 -36.56 -13.40
N LEU A 292 14.94 -36.27 -12.09
CA LEU A 292 13.86 -36.75 -11.23
C LEU A 292 12.50 -36.11 -11.56
N ALA A 293 12.47 -34.86 -12.05
CA ALA A 293 11.26 -34.17 -12.48
C ALA A 293 10.66 -34.81 -13.76
N ALA A 294 11.51 -35.19 -14.72
CA ALA A 294 11.11 -35.73 -16.02
C ALA A 294 10.40 -37.10 -15.94
N ALA A 295 10.51 -37.81 -14.82
CA ALA A 295 9.86 -39.10 -14.59
C ALA A 295 8.36 -39.00 -14.21
N ARG A 296 7.77 -37.79 -14.15
CA ARG A 296 6.34 -37.57 -13.84
C ARG A 296 5.53 -37.27 -15.11
N VAL A 297 4.47 -38.06 -15.36
CA VAL A 297 3.66 -38.00 -16.60
C VAL A 297 2.67 -36.81 -16.62
N PRO A 298 2.54 -36.03 -17.73
CA PRO A 298 1.54 -34.97 -17.90
C PRO A 298 0.18 -35.44 -18.45
N VAL A 299 -0.89 -34.67 -18.20
CA VAL A 299 -2.29 -34.94 -18.63
C VAL A 299 -2.57 -34.39 -20.05
N PRO A 300 -3.32 -35.08 -20.94
CA PRO A 300 -3.34 -34.77 -22.39
C PRO A 300 -4.36 -33.70 -22.84
N ALA A 301 -4.03 -33.06 -23.98
CA ALA A 301 -4.66 -31.88 -24.55
C ALA A 301 -5.61 -32.13 -25.76
N LYS A 302 -6.63 -33.00 -25.63
CA LYS A 302 -7.50 -33.36 -26.78
C LYS A 302 -8.96 -32.86 -26.78
N ASP A 303 -9.43 -32.17 -25.75
CA ASP A 303 -10.86 -31.76 -25.64
C ASP A 303 -11.14 -30.27 -25.91
N LEU A 304 -10.29 -29.58 -26.67
CA LEU A 304 -10.52 -28.16 -27.01
C LEU A 304 -10.67 -27.99 -28.53
N ARG A 305 -11.90 -28.11 -29.03
CA ARG A 305 -12.30 -27.49 -30.31
C ARG A 305 -13.27 -26.34 -30.03
N PRO A 306 -13.03 -25.13 -30.55
CA PRO A 306 -13.96 -24.02 -30.42
C PRO A 306 -14.99 -24.02 -31.56
N SER A 307 -16.27 -23.93 -31.23
CA SER A 307 -17.33 -23.47 -32.12
C SER A 307 -17.66 -22.00 -31.79
N GLY A 308 -17.09 -21.07 -32.55
CA GLY A 308 -17.36 -19.64 -32.40
C GLY A 308 -18.18 -19.08 -33.58
N PRO A 309 -19.19 -18.22 -33.34
CA PRO A 309 -19.85 -17.48 -34.42
C PRO A 309 -18.97 -16.33 -34.92
N LYS A 310 -19.09 -16.01 -36.21
CA LYS A 310 -18.43 -14.88 -36.87
C LYS A 310 -18.92 -13.55 -36.27
N VAL A 311 -18.01 -12.72 -35.73
CA VAL A 311 -18.30 -11.33 -35.35
C VAL A 311 -17.68 -10.39 -36.38
N ALA A 312 -18.54 -9.52 -36.92
CA ALA A 312 -18.24 -8.55 -37.97
C ALA A 312 -17.26 -7.46 -37.52
N SER A 313 -16.39 -7.07 -38.46
CA SER A 313 -15.42 -5.99 -38.37
C SER A 313 -16.09 -4.61 -38.37
N LEU A 314 -15.92 -3.84 -37.29
CA LEU A 314 -16.10 -2.38 -37.31
C LEU A 314 -15.10 -1.73 -36.34
N ALA A 315 -13.88 -1.47 -36.82
CA ALA A 315 -12.97 -0.52 -36.19
C ALA A 315 -13.26 0.88 -36.77
N PRO A 316 -13.69 1.87 -35.98
CA PRO A 316 -13.77 3.25 -36.47
C PRO A 316 -12.36 3.79 -36.72
N SER A 317 -12.20 4.53 -37.82
CA SER A 317 -10.93 5.18 -38.18
C SER A 317 -10.47 6.15 -37.08
N ILE A 318 -9.15 6.21 -36.86
CA ILE A 318 -8.51 7.04 -35.82
C ILE A 318 -8.93 8.52 -35.90
N THR A 319 -9.26 9.01 -37.11
CA THR A 319 -9.80 10.35 -37.38
C THR A 319 -11.16 10.63 -36.73
N GLN A 320 -12.06 9.64 -36.65
CA GLN A 320 -13.38 9.81 -36.00
C GLN A 320 -13.28 9.88 -34.47
N VAL A 321 -12.28 9.22 -33.87
CA VAL A 321 -12.07 9.22 -32.42
C VAL A 321 -11.48 10.55 -31.93
N VAL A 322 -10.60 11.18 -32.74
CA VAL A 322 -10.02 12.50 -32.41
C VAL A 322 -11.06 13.61 -32.48
N HIS A 323 -11.89 13.65 -33.54
CA HIS A 323 -12.93 14.66 -33.70
C HIS A 323 -13.99 14.63 -32.58
N ARG A 324 -14.47 13.45 -32.19
CA ARG A 324 -15.46 13.33 -31.09
C ARG A 324 -14.90 13.76 -29.73
N ARG A 325 -13.60 13.54 -29.48
CA ARG A 325 -12.94 13.96 -28.22
C ARG A 325 -12.82 15.47 -28.14
N TRP A 326 -12.51 16.13 -29.26
CA TRP A 326 -12.39 17.58 -29.32
C TRP A 326 -13.76 18.26 -29.18
N ALA A 327 -14.78 17.76 -29.90
CA ALA A 327 -16.16 18.25 -29.79
C ALA A 327 -16.72 18.15 -28.37
N THR A 328 -16.46 17.05 -27.65
CA THR A 328 -16.91 16.88 -26.26
C THR A 328 -16.23 17.87 -25.30
N LYS A 329 -14.93 18.14 -25.51
CA LYS A 329 -14.21 19.13 -24.69
C LYS A 329 -14.68 20.55 -24.96
N VAL A 330 -14.88 20.91 -26.21
CA VAL A 330 -15.41 22.22 -26.61
C VAL A 330 -16.81 22.42 -26.04
N ALA A 331 -17.70 21.44 -26.18
CA ALA A 331 -19.04 21.49 -25.59
C ALA A 331 -19.01 21.69 -24.07
N LEU A 332 -18.09 21.01 -23.36
CA LEU A 332 -17.95 21.16 -21.91
C LEU A 332 -17.46 22.57 -21.53
N VAL A 333 -16.47 23.11 -22.25
CA VAL A 333 -15.98 24.49 -22.02
C VAL A 333 -17.09 25.52 -22.31
N SER A 334 -17.89 25.31 -23.34
CA SER A 334 -19.04 26.17 -23.65
C SER A 334 -20.11 26.13 -22.56
N ILE A 335 -20.44 24.94 -22.05
CA ILE A 335 -21.39 24.76 -20.94
C ILE A 335 -20.86 25.45 -19.67
N ASP A 336 -19.55 25.33 -19.38
CA ASP A 336 -18.92 26.01 -18.25
C ASP A 336 -19.00 27.53 -18.39
N ALA A 337 -18.73 28.06 -19.59
CA ALA A 337 -18.78 29.49 -19.84
C ALA A 337 -20.19 30.04 -19.58
N VAL A 338 -21.22 29.34 -20.07
CA VAL A 338 -22.62 29.68 -19.80
C VAL A 338 -22.93 29.58 -18.30
N SER A 339 -22.45 28.54 -17.63
CA SER A 339 -22.70 28.31 -16.20
C SER A 339 -22.04 29.36 -15.30
N VAL A 340 -20.85 29.83 -15.67
CA VAL A 340 -20.17 30.96 -15.00
C VAL A 340 -21.00 32.24 -15.18
N LEU A 341 -21.46 32.54 -16.40
CA LEU A 341 -22.30 33.71 -16.65
C LEU A 341 -23.61 33.65 -15.86
N VAL A 342 -24.28 32.49 -15.82
CA VAL A 342 -25.47 32.26 -15.00
C VAL A 342 -25.17 32.45 -13.51
N ALA A 343 -24.05 31.92 -13.00
CA ALA A 343 -23.67 32.09 -11.60
C ALA A 343 -23.43 33.56 -11.24
N LEU A 344 -22.78 34.32 -12.12
CA LEU A 344 -22.53 35.75 -11.94
C LEU A 344 -23.84 36.57 -11.98
N ALA A 345 -24.77 36.21 -12.87
CA ALA A 345 -26.10 36.81 -12.93
C ALA A 345 -26.94 36.51 -11.68
N VAL A 346 -26.96 35.26 -11.21
CA VAL A 346 -27.62 34.88 -9.95
C VAL A 346 -27.02 35.62 -8.77
N ALA A 347 -25.69 35.76 -8.72
CA ALA A 347 -25.01 36.52 -7.69
C ALA A 347 -25.37 38.01 -7.73
N PHE A 348 -25.52 38.58 -8.93
CA PHE A 348 -25.95 39.97 -9.12
C PHE A 348 -27.38 40.19 -8.60
N LEU A 349 -28.31 39.29 -8.94
CA LEU A 349 -29.70 39.35 -8.47
C LEU A 349 -29.82 39.17 -6.95
N ALA A 350 -29.07 38.22 -6.37
CA ALA A 350 -29.05 37.98 -4.92
C ALA A 350 -28.43 39.14 -4.13
N TRP A 351 -27.43 39.80 -4.70
CA TRP A 351 -26.87 41.02 -4.13
C TRP A 351 -27.87 42.19 -4.22
N GLY A 352 -28.54 42.35 -5.37
CA GLY A 352 -29.53 43.39 -5.60
C GLY A 352 -30.76 43.27 -4.70
N SER A 353 -31.22 42.06 -4.38
CA SER A 353 -32.39 41.84 -3.50
C SER A 353 -32.16 42.22 -2.03
N LEU A 354 -30.90 42.37 -1.61
CA LEU A 354 -30.51 42.78 -0.26
C LEU A 354 -30.25 44.30 -0.16
N ARG A 355 -30.37 45.05 -1.27
CA ARG A 355 -30.18 46.50 -1.30
C ARG A 355 -31.44 47.24 -1.78
N VAL A 356 -31.59 48.47 -1.30
CA VAL A 356 -32.72 49.37 -1.62
C VAL A 356 -32.34 50.43 -2.67
N GLU A 357 -31.04 50.57 -3.00
CA GLU A 357 -30.53 51.55 -3.98
C GLU A 357 -30.63 51.05 -5.43
N SER A 358 -30.72 51.98 -6.40
CA SER A 358 -30.99 51.68 -7.81
C SER A 358 -29.93 50.79 -8.45
N ILE A 359 -30.41 49.73 -9.12
CA ILE A 359 -29.60 48.70 -9.80
C ILE A 359 -28.81 49.27 -11.01
N GLU A 360 -29.21 50.45 -11.51
CA GLU A 360 -28.73 51.04 -12.76
C GLU A 360 -27.26 51.51 -12.72
N ASP A 361 -26.79 52.15 -11.64
CA ASP A 361 -25.43 52.71 -11.57
C ASP A 361 -24.32 51.65 -11.43
N PHE A 362 -24.66 50.48 -10.87
CA PHE A 362 -23.70 49.40 -10.61
C PHE A 362 -23.80 48.24 -11.61
N GLY A 363 -24.90 48.11 -12.35
CA GLY A 363 -25.13 46.97 -13.25
C GLY A 363 -24.08 46.82 -14.34
N ALA A 364 -23.74 47.91 -15.05
CA ALA A 364 -22.78 47.88 -16.14
C ALA A 364 -21.37 47.48 -15.67
N THR A 365 -20.92 48.01 -14.52
CA THR A 365 -19.59 47.72 -13.95
C THR A 365 -19.46 46.27 -13.50
N HIS A 366 -20.50 45.69 -12.88
CA HIS A 366 -20.49 44.29 -12.45
C HIS A 366 -20.60 43.31 -13.62
N LEU A 367 -21.39 43.65 -14.65
CA LEU A 367 -21.47 42.89 -15.90
C LEU A 367 -20.13 42.92 -16.66
N LEU A 368 -19.52 44.10 -16.80
CA LEU A 368 -18.21 44.25 -17.42
C LEU A 368 -17.14 43.48 -16.64
N ALA A 369 -17.10 43.59 -15.31
CA ALA A 369 -16.19 42.81 -14.47
C ALA A 369 -16.42 41.30 -14.62
N GLY A 370 -17.67 40.85 -14.70
CA GLY A 370 -18.01 39.44 -14.90
C GLY A 370 -17.58 38.89 -16.26
N VAL A 371 -17.80 39.66 -17.34
CA VAL A 371 -17.37 39.30 -18.70
C VAL A 371 -15.85 39.27 -18.81
N LEU A 372 -15.16 40.30 -18.29
CA LEU A 372 -13.69 40.35 -18.28
C LEU A 372 -13.08 39.25 -17.42
N ALA A 373 -13.78 38.79 -16.38
CA ALA A 373 -13.35 37.68 -15.54
C ALA A 373 -13.62 36.31 -16.16
N LEU A 374 -14.42 36.19 -17.23
CA LEU A 374 -14.78 34.90 -17.82
C LEU A 374 -13.56 34.07 -18.27
N PRO A 375 -12.56 34.61 -19.00
CA PRO A 375 -11.36 33.86 -19.35
C PRO A 375 -10.57 33.40 -18.11
N LEU A 376 -10.58 34.21 -17.05
CA LEU A 376 -9.90 33.91 -15.79
C LEU A 376 -10.57 32.75 -15.05
N TRP A 377 -11.91 32.73 -15.02
CA TRP A 377 -12.68 31.60 -14.49
C TRP A 377 -12.46 30.33 -15.29
N LEU A 378 -12.56 30.39 -16.62
CA LEU A 378 -12.30 29.22 -17.48
C LEU A 378 -10.86 28.72 -17.35
N GLY A 379 -9.89 29.63 -17.25
CA GLY A 379 -8.49 29.32 -16.96
C GLY A 379 -8.31 28.67 -15.58
N ALA A 380 -9.00 29.16 -14.55
CA ALA A 380 -8.99 28.60 -13.20
C ALA A 380 -9.61 27.19 -13.15
N LEU A 381 -10.71 26.96 -13.86
CA LEU A 381 -11.34 25.64 -13.98
C LEU A 381 -10.44 24.66 -14.76
N ALA A 382 -9.76 25.15 -15.81
CA ALA A 382 -8.77 24.37 -16.55
C ALA A 382 -7.57 23.99 -15.69
N TYR A 383 -7.02 24.94 -14.93
CA TYR A 383 -5.92 24.74 -14.00
C TYR A 383 -6.28 23.76 -12.88
N ALA A 384 -7.51 23.85 -12.36
CA ALA A 384 -8.05 22.89 -11.40
C ALA A 384 -8.27 21.48 -11.99
N GLY A 385 -8.11 21.30 -13.31
CA GLY A 385 -8.11 20.00 -13.97
C GLY A 385 -9.50 19.44 -14.26
N LEU A 386 -10.54 20.29 -14.31
CA LEU A 386 -11.92 19.90 -14.57
C LEU A 386 -12.14 19.39 -16.01
N TYR A 387 -11.31 19.79 -16.99
CA TYR A 387 -11.40 19.34 -18.39
C TYR A 387 -10.66 18.03 -18.70
N ARG A 388 -10.11 17.35 -17.70
CA ARG A 388 -9.43 16.05 -17.88
C ARG A 388 -10.43 14.91 -17.70
N SER A 389 -10.69 14.13 -18.76
CA SER A 389 -11.69 13.05 -18.79
C SER A 389 -11.51 11.97 -17.70
N ARG A 390 -10.28 11.72 -17.24
CA ARG A 390 -9.96 10.76 -16.16
C ARG A 390 -10.55 11.17 -14.80
N ASN A 391 -10.96 12.42 -14.64
CA ASN A 391 -11.32 13.01 -13.36
C ASN A 391 -12.83 13.01 -13.07
N LEU A 392 -13.67 12.62 -14.04
CA LEU A 392 -15.14 12.65 -13.95
C LEU A 392 -15.73 11.44 -13.17
N THR A 393 -14.90 10.59 -12.59
CA THR A 393 -15.32 9.33 -11.95
C THR A 393 -15.60 9.47 -10.44
N SER A 394 -15.02 10.47 -9.76
CA SER A 394 -15.22 10.68 -8.32
C SER A 394 -15.91 12.01 -8.02
N THR A 395 -17.16 11.95 -7.57
CA THR A 395 -17.96 13.11 -7.16
C THR A 395 -17.22 14.03 -6.18
N MET A 396 -16.47 13.44 -5.24
CA MET A 396 -15.83 14.20 -4.17
C MET A 396 -14.60 14.96 -4.67
N GLU A 397 -13.79 14.31 -5.50
CA GLU A 397 -12.59 14.94 -6.08
C GLU A 397 -12.97 16.04 -7.07
N GLU A 398 -14.07 15.84 -7.80
CA GLU A 398 -14.64 16.84 -8.69
C GLU A 398 -15.15 18.07 -7.94
N LEU A 399 -15.92 17.88 -6.85
CA LEU A 399 -16.40 18.99 -6.02
C LEU A 399 -15.24 19.79 -5.43
N ARG A 400 -14.19 19.12 -4.94
CA ARG A 400 -13.01 19.79 -4.40
C ARG A 400 -12.31 20.66 -5.46
N ARG A 401 -12.17 20.14 -6.68
CA ARG A 401 -11.56 20.87 -7.81
C ARG A 401 -12.43 22.02 -8.28
N LEU A 402 -13.75 21.84 -8.27
CA LEU A 402 -14.72 22.88 -8.53
C LEU A 402 -14.59 24.00 -7.51
N VAL A 403 -14.63 23.70 -6.22
CA VAL A 403 -14.45 24.71 -5.15
C VAL A 403 -13.11 25.42 -5.31
N ARG A 404 -12.03 24.70 -5.60
CA ARG A 404 -10.71 25.30 -5.86
C ARG A 404 -10.73 26.23 -7.08
N GLY A 405 -11.31 25.79 -8.19
CA GLY A 405 -11.43 26.57 -9.42
C GLY A 405 -12.27 27.82 -9.23
N VAL A 406 -13.42 27.71 -8.56
CA VAL A 406 -14.29 28.85 -8.19
C VAL A 406 -13.56 29.81 -7.25
N THR A 407 -12.82 29.29 -6.26
CA THR A 407 -12.01 30.14 -5.34
C THR A 407 -10.99 30.95 -6.13
N ILE A 408 -10.22 30.29 -7.00
CA ILE A 408 -9.21 30.97 -7.84
C ILE A 408 -9.90 31.97 -8.79
N GLY A 409 -11.04 31.62 -9.37
CA GLY A 409 -11.83 32.51 -10.22
C GLY A 409 -12.31 33.77 -9.50
N VAL A 410 -12.89 33.62 -8.30
CA VAL A 410 -13.37 34.75 -7.48
C VAL A 410 -12.22 35.62 -6.97
N VAL A 411 -11.13 35.01 -6.48
CA VAL A 411 -9.94 35.76 -6.02
C VAL A 411 -9.29 36.49 -7.18
N GLY A 412 -9.15 35.83 -8.33
CA GLY A 412 -8.64 36.42 -9.55
C GLY A 412 -9.52 37.58 -10.03
N MET A 413 -10.85 37.41 -9.98
CA MET A 413 -11.80 38.47 -10.32
C MET A 413 -11.67 39.66 -9.36
N ALA A 414 -11.55 39.41 -8.06
CA ALA A 414 -11.31 40.46 -7.07
C ALA A 414 -10.00 41.23 -7.33
N ALA A 415 -8.93 40.51 -7.67
CA ALA A 415 -7.64 41.11 -8.02
C ALA A 415 -7.71 41.91 -9.33
N ALA A 416 -8.30 41.35 -10.38
CA ALA A 416 -8.47 42.01 -11.67
C ALA A 416 -9.32 43.28 -11.55
N SER A 417 -10.43 43.22 -10.83
CA SER A 417 -11.27 44.39 -10.55
C SER A 417 -10.53 45.45 -9.74
N SER A 418 -9.67 45.06 -8.80
CA SER A 418 -8.84 46.00 -8.03
C SER A 418 -7.80 46.70 -8.92
N VAL A 419 -7.15 45.96 -9.82
CA VAL A 419 -6.18 46.50 -10.79
C VAL A 419 -6.86 47.43 -11.79
N ALA A 420 -8.02 47.02 -12.32
CA ALA A 420 -8.83 47.80 -13.25
C ALA A 420 -9.59 48.95 -12.57
N ARG A 421 -9.46 49.11 -11.24
CA ARG A 421 -10.15 50.12 -10.43
C ARG A 421 -11.68 50.09 -10.60
N LEU A 422 -12.24 48.90 -10.83
CA LEU A 422 -13.68 48.69 -10.93
C LEU A 422 -14.29 48.59 -9.51
N PRO A 423 -15.27 49.42 -9.14
CA PRO A 423 -15.90 49.39 -7.82
C PRO A 423 -16.85 48.19 -7.68
N VAL A 424 -16.28 47.02 -7.39
CA VAL A 424 -17.04 45.77 -7.21
C VAL A 424 -17.40 45.55 -5.74
N ALA A 425 -18.68 45.25 -5.48
CA ALA A 425 -19.15 45.00 -4.12
C ALA A 425 -18.60 43.68 -3.54
N ARG A 426 -18.10 43.72 -2.28
CA ARG A 426 -17.59 42.52 -1.59
C ARG A 426 -18.66 41.43 -1.41
N LEU A 427 -19.91 41.83 -1.15
CA LEU A 427 -21.03 40.90 -1.04
C LEU A 427 -21.31 40.19 -2.37
N TRP A 428 -21.17 40.89 -3.50
CA TRP A 428 -21.31 40.25 -4.81
C TRP A 428 -20.25 39.16 -5.01
N LEU A 429 -18.99 39.38 -4.61
CA LEU A 429 -17.94 38.34 -4.66
C LEU A 429 -18.32 37.08 -3.84
N ILE A 430 -18.91 37.27 -2.65
CA ILE A 430 -19.37 36.15 -1.80
C ILE A 430 -20.53 35.41 -2.49
N PHE A 431 -21.49 36.14 -3.04
CA PHE A 431 -22.59 35.52 -3.79
C PHE A 431 -22.09 34.83 -5.07
N SER A 432 -21.10 35.37 -5.78
CA SER A 432 -20.47 34.73 -6.93
C SER A 432 -19.77 33.42 -6.55
N PHE A 433 -19.16 33.37 -5.36
CA PHE A 433 -18.59 32.12 -4.84
C PHE A 433 -19.69 31.09 -4.58
N VAL A 434 -20.73 31.44 -3.83
CA VAL A 434 -21.83 30.52 -3.47
C VAL A 434 -22.60 30.06 -4.71
N ALA A 435 -22.99 31.00 -5.58
CA ALA A 435 -23.67 30.72 -6.83
C ALA A 435 -22.77 29.93 -7.80
N GLY A 436 -21.47 30.25 -7.87
CA GLY A 436 -20.50 29.51 -8.67
C GLY A 436 -20.40 28.04 -8.24
N VAL A 437 -20.27 27.78 -6.94
CA VAL A 437 -20.25 26.41 -6.41
C VAL A 437 -21.57 25.68 -6.68
N ALA A 438 -22.71 26.35 -6.49
CA ALA A 438 -24.03 25.76 -6.66
C ALA A 438 -24.36 25.46 -8.13
N VAL A 439 -24.22 26.45 -9.03
CA VAL A 439 -24.59 26.35 -10.44
C VAL A 439 -23.65 25.39 -11.18
N LEU A 440 -22.32 25.58 -11.06
CA LEU A 440 -21.38 24.65 -11.66
C LEU A 440 -21.52 23.25 -11.04
N GLY A 441 -21.81 23.16 -9.74
CA GLY A 441 -22.05 21.87 -9.07
C GLY A 441 -23.27 21.13 -9.63
N ALA A 442 -24.38 21.85 -9.85
CA ALA A 442 -25.60 21.32 -10.44
C ALA A 442 -25.39 20.93 -11.91
N GLU A 443 -24.71 21.78 -12.68
CA GLU A 443 -24.32 21.52 -14.07
C GLU A 443 -23.48 20.25 -14.17
N ARG A 444 -22.45 20.09 -13.33
CA ARG A 444 -21.65 18.85 -13.24
C ARG A 444 -22.47 17.63 -12.85
N ALA A 445 -23.39 17.76 -11.90
CA ALA A 445 -24.28 16.67 -11.53
C ALA A 445 -25.20 16.25 -12.69
N ALA A 446 -25.68 17.22 -13.49
CA ALA A 446 -26.48 16.98 -14.69
C ALA A 446 -25.65 16.30 -15.78
N VAL A 447 -24.48 16.84 -16.13
CA VAL A 447 -23.53 16.25 -17.10
C VAL A 447 -23.15 14.82 -16.70
N ARG A 448 -22.85 14.58 -15.42
CA ARG A 448 -22.54 13.24 -14.90
C ARG A 448 -23.75 12.31 -15.01
N SER A 449 -24.96 12.79 -14.74
CA SER A 449 -26.18 11.99 -14.86
C SER A 449 -26.47 11.62 -16.32
N VAL A 450 -26.24 12.54 -17.26
CA VAL A 450 -26.33 12.27 -18.70
C VAL A 450 -25.29 11.21 -19.12
N PHE A 451 -24.02 11.36 -18.70
CA PHE A 451 -22.99 10.37 -19.01
C PHE A 451 -23.29 9.00 -18.37
N ARG A 452 -23.74 8.97 -17.12
CA ARG A 452 -24.14 7.73 -16.43
C ARG A 452 -25.27 7.04 -17.20
N HIS A 453 -26.30 7.79 -17.60
CA HIS A 453 -27.43 7.28 -18.37
C HIS A 453 -27.04 6.76 -19.76
N GLN A 454 -26.14 7.47 -20.44
CA GLN A 454 -25.63 7.03 -21.74
C GLN A 454 -24.78 5.75 -21.61
N ARG A 455 -23.97 5.65 -20.55
CA ARG A 455 -23.15 4.47 -20.23
C ARG A 455 -23.97 3.25 -19.86
N THR A 456 -25.02 3.40 -19.05
CA THR A 456 -25.93 2.28 -18.73
C THR A 456 -26.65 1.77 -19.98
N ARG A 457 -26.96 2.65 -20.94
CA ARG A 457 -27.47 2.30 -22.29
C ARG A 457 -26.41 1.74 -23.24
N GLY A 458 -25.19 1.47 -22.78
CA GLY A 458 -24.12 0.87 -23.59
C GLY A 458 -23.36 1.85 -24.49
N ARG A 459 -23.64 3.15 -24.41
CA ARG A 459 -22.95 4.20 -25.18
C ARG A 459 -21.80 4.79 -24.37
N MET A 460 -20.81 5.39 -25.02
CA MET A 460 -19.65 6.02 -24.35
C MET A 460 -18.86 5.09 -23.40
N LEU A 461 -18.84 3.80 -23.74
CA LEU A 461 -18.02 2.80 -23.06
C LEU A 461 -16.69 2.63 -23.79
N ARG A 462 -15.61 2.53 -23.03
CA ARG A 462 -14.29 2.17 -23.53
C ARG A 462 -14.18 0.66 -23.61
N SER A 463 -14.02 0.14 -24.83
CA SER A 463 -13.71 -1.28 -25.06
C SER A 463 -12.32 -1.59 -24.53
N VAL A 464 -12.21 -2.55 -23.61
CA VAL A 464 -10.94 -2.97 -23.01
C VAL A 464 -10.74 -4.48 -23.08
N VAL A 465 -9.50 -4.89 -23.31
CA VAL A 465 -9.03 -6.27 -23.12
C VAL A 465 -8.46 -6.41 -21.72
N ILE A 466 -8.84 -7.45 -20.98
CA ILE A 466 -8.22 -7.75 -19.69
C ILE A 466 -7.06 -8.72 -19.92
N VAL A 467 -5.86 -8.36 -19.46
CA VAL A 467 -4.67 -9.21 -19.51
C VAL A 467 -4.51 -9.88 -18.16
N GLY A 468 -4.64 -11.20 -18.16
CA GLY A 468 -4.60 -12.05 -16.96
C GLY A 468 -5.76 -13.04 -16.92
N GLY A 469 -5.47 -14.26 -16.47
CA GLY A 469 -6.44 -15.35 -16.29
C GLY A 469 -6.70 -15.72 -14.83
N ASN A 470 -6.27 -14.89 -13.87
CA ASN A 470 -6.37 -15.19 -12.45
C ASN A 470 -7.61 -14.55 -11.79
N GLN A 471 -7.79 -14.76 -10.49
CA GLN A 471 -8.94 -14.23 -9.75
C GLN A 471 -9.05 -12.69 -9.81
N GLU A 472 -7.93 -11.96 -9.84
CA GLU A 472 -7.95 -10.50 -9.97
C GLU A 472 -8.57 -10.05 -11.30
N ALA A 473 -8.20 -10.69 -12.42
CA ALA A 473 -8.78 -10.41 -13.74
C ALA A 473 -10.29 -10.68 -13.78
N THR A 474 -10.74 -11.77 -13.15
CA THR A 474 -12.16 -12.12 -13.04
C THR A 474 -12.93 -11.08 -12.22
N GLU A 475 -12.39 -10.64 -11.08
CA GLU A 475 -13.02 -9.62 -10.23
C GLU A 475 -13.08 -8.25 -10.93
N LEU A 476 -12.05 -7.86 -11.69
CA LEU A 476 -12.06 -6.65 -12.51
C LEU A 476 -13.16 -6.71 -13.58
N SER A 477 -13.33 -7.86 -14.24
CA SER A 477 -14.39 -8.05 -15.23
C SER A 477 -15.77 -7.98 -14.60
N ALA A 478 -16.00 -8.69 -13.49
CA ALA A 478 -17.26 -8.68 -12.77
C ALA A 478 -17.60 -7.26 -12.28
N MET A 479 -16.62 -6.48 -11.84
CA MET A 479 -16.79 -5.08 -11.47
C MET A 479 -17.20 -4.20 -12.66
N PHE A 480 -16.55 -4.33 -13.81
CA PHE A 480 -16.90 -3.56 -15.02
C PHE A 480 -18.26 -3.94 -15.61
N GLU A 481 -18.66 -5.21 -15.49
CA GLU A 481 -19.96 -5.70 -15.97
C GLU A 481 -21.10 -5.31 -15.04
N SER A 482 -20.89 -5.42 -13.72
CA SER A 482 -21.89 -5.05 -12.70
C SER A 482 -22.14 -3.55 -12.63
N ASP A 483 -21.13 -2.72 -12.91
CA ASP A 483 -21.27 -1.26 -12.94
C ASP A 483 -20.77 -0.63 -14.25
N ARG A 484 -21.65 -0.60 -15.25
CA ARG A 484 -21.38 0.09 -16.53
C ARG A 484 -21.13 1.58 -16.38
N SER A 485 -21.49 2.21 -15.25
CA SER A 485 -21.23 3.64 -15.05
C SER A 485 -19.73 3.96 -14.96
N LEU A 486 -18.90 2.97 -14.64
CA LEU A 486 -17.44 3.03 -14.70
C LEU A 486 -16.91 3.35 -16.11
N GLY A 487 -17.71 3.12 -17.14
CA GLY A 487 -17.39 3.52 -18.52
C GLY A 487 -16.51 2.51 -19.27
N TYR A 488 -16.42 1.27 -18.80
CA TYR A 488 -15.68 0.18 -19.43
C TYR A 488 -16.63 -0.84 -20.05
N ARG A 489 -16.15 -1.50 -21.11
CA ARG A 489 -16.76 -2.68 -21.70
C ARG A 489 -15.65 -3.69 -21.96
N VAL A 490 -15.69 -4.84 -21.28
CA VAL A 490 -14.75 -5.92 -21.50
C VAL A 490 -15.09 -6.60 -22.82
N VAL A 491 -14.13 -6.68 -23.74
CA VAL A 491 -14.31 -7.36 -25.04
C VAL A 491 -13.69 -8.75 -25.09
N GLY A 492 -12.81 -9.08 -24.13
CA GLY A 492 -12.22 -10.39 -23.99
C GLY A 492 -11.02 -10.41 -23.04
N PHE A 493 -10.55 -11.61 -22.74
CA PHE A 493 -9.40 -11.86 -21.89
C PHE A 493 -8.22 -12.38 -22.71
N VAL A 494 -7.02 -11.99 -22.32
CA VAL A 494 -5.78 -12.57 -22.81
C VAL A 494 -5.07 -13.20 -21.63
N ALA A 495 -4.80 -14.50 -21.71
CA ALA A 495 -4.19 -15.27 -20.62
C ALA A 495 -3.51 -16.52 -21.19
N ASP A 496 -2.36 -16.89 -20.65
CA ASP A 496 -1.65 -18.12 -21.07
C ASP A 496 -2.34 -19.37 -20.52
N THR A 497 -2.98 -19.24 -19.36
CA THR A 497 -3.78 -20.29 -18.71
C THR A 497 -5.14 -19.72 -18.26
N VAL A 498 -6.22 -20.44 -18.54
CA VAL A 498 -7.56 -20.14 -17.99
C VAL A 498 -7.91 -21.24 -16.98
N PRO A 499 -8.17 -20.92 -15.70
CA PRO A 499 -8.43 -21.93 -14.68
C PRO A 499 -9.70 -22.75 -14.98
N LYS A 500 -9.62 -24.09 -14.84
CA LYS A 500 -10.81 -24.96 -14.88
C LYS A 500 -11.75 -24.60 -13.73
N GLY A 501 -13.00 -24.25 -14.03
CA GLY A 501 -14.05 -23.90 -13.06
C GLY A 501 -14.21 -22.40 -12.80
N VAL A 502 -13.31 -21.55 -13.29
CA VAL A 502 -13.56 -20.11 -13.37
C VAL A 502 -14.43 -19.89 -14.60
N ARG A 503 -15.75 -19.78 -14.38
CA ARG A 503 -16.65 -19.23 -15.39
C ARG A 503 -16.17 -17.82 -15.66
N ALA A 504 -15.49 -17.59 -16.79
CA ALA A 504 -15.61 -16.29 -17.43
C ALA A 504 -17.12 -15.97 -17.45
N PRO A 505 -17.57 -14.75 -17.11
CA PRO A 505 -18.98 -14.40 -17.24
C PRO A 505 -19.44 -14.90 -18.61
N ASP A 506 -20.57 -15.61 -18.69
CA ASP A 506 -21.03 -16.56 -19.75
C ASP A 506 -20.90 -16.14 -21.24
N ARG A 507 -20.26 -15.00 -21.56
CA ARG A 507 -20.21 -14.34 -22.86
C ARG A 507 -18.88 -13.66 -23.23
N THR A 508 -17.85 -13.68 -22.38
CA THR A 508 -16.61 -12.90 -22.64
C THR A 508 -15.49 -13.79 -23.20
N PRO A 509 -15.06 -13.61 -24.46
CA PRO A 509 -14.18 -14.56 -25.14
C PRO A 509 -12.72 -14.49 -24.66
N HIS A 510 -12.05 -15.64 -24.66
CA HIS A 510 -10.59 -15.71 -24.58
C HIS A 510 -9.99 -15.40 -25.96
N LEU A 511 -9.10 -14.41 -26.01
CA LEU A 511 -8.58 -13.81 -27.24
C LEU A 511 -7.18 -14.31 -27.61
N GLY A 512 -6.54 -15.11 -26.74
CA GLY A 512 -5.22 -15.67 -26.95
C GLY A 512 -4.30 -15.54 -25.73
N VAL A 513 -2.99 -15.71 -26.00
CA VAL A 513 -1.88 -15.67 -25.04
C VAL A 513 -1.37 -14.24 -24.82
N ILE A 514 -0.75 -14.00 -23.66
CA ILE A 514 -0.33 -12.68 -23.16
C ILE A 514 0.57 -11.96 -24.16
N ASP A 515 1.51 -12.65 -24.81
CA ASP A 515 2.40 -12.03 -25.81
C ASP A 515 1.67 -11.51 -27.06
N LYS A 516 0.48 -12.02 -27.36
CA LYS A 516 -0.37 -11.56 -28.48
C LYS A 516 -1.40 -10.53 -28.05
N THR A 517 -1.23 -9.87 -26.90
CA THR A 517 -2.17 -8.85 -26.40
C THR A 517 -2.39 -7.73 -27.40
N LEU A 518 -1.34 -7.21 -28.05
CA LEU A 518 -1.49 -6.12 -29.03
C LEU A 518 -2.33 -6.55 -30.24
N ASP A 519 -2.15 -7.79 -30.72
CA ASP A 519 -2.93 -8.35 -31.81
C ASP A 519 -4.39 -8.57 -31.40
N ALA A 520 -4.63 -9.05 -30.18
CA ALA A 520 -5.97 -9.18 -29.61
C ALA A 520 -6.67 -7.81 -29.54
N VAL A 521 -5.97 -6.76 -29.10
CA VAL A 521 -6.50 -5.38 -29.08
C VAL A 521 -6.83 -4.89 -30.49
N ARG A 522 -5.95 -5.13 -31.48
CA ARG A 522 -6.18 -4.74 -32.88
C ARG A 522 -7.35 -5.48 -33.51
N ARG A 523 -7.43 -6.80 -33.33
CA ARG A 523 -8.49 -7.66 -33.89
C ARG A 523 -9.87 -7.32 -33.33
N THR A 524 -9.95 -6.98 -32.04
CA THR A 524 -11.22 -6.64 -31.38
C THR A 524 -11.60 -5.17 -31.52
N GLY A 525 -10.70 -4.32 -32.02
CA GLY A 525 -10.89 -2.87 -32.04
C GLY A 525 -10.96 -2.27 -30.63
N ALA A 526 -10.34 -2.92 -29.63
CA ALA A 526 -10.27 -2.39 -28.28
C ALA A 526 -9.46 -1.09 -28.25
N SER A 527 -9.86 -0.17 -27.38
CA SER A 527 -9.22 1.14 -27.23
C SER A 527 -8.35 1.24 -25.98
N GLY A 528 -8.30 0.17 -25.18
CA GLY A 528 -7.46 0.06 -24.00
C GLY A 528 -7.23 -1.39 -23.59
N ALA A 529 -6.30 -1.57 -22.66
CA ALA A 529 -6.02 -2.84 -22.00
C ALA A 529 -5.89 -2.62 -20.49
N VAL A 530 -6.45 -3.54 -19.70
CA VAL A 530 -6.32 -3.55 -18.25
C VAL A 530 -5.48 -4.75 -17.85
N ILE A 531 -4.29 -4.51 -17.32
CA ILE A 531 -3.34 -5.55 -16.91
C ILE A 531 -3.58 -5.86 -15.44
N ALA A 532 -3.99 -7.09 -15.15
CA ALA A 532 -4.05 -7.62 -13.79
C ALA A 532 -2.61 -7.86 -13.31
N THR A 533 -2.11 -7.02 -12.40
CA THR A 533 -0.69 -7.04 -11.99
C THR A 533 -0.29 -8.31 -11.25
N THR A 534 -1.24 -9.06 -10.69
CA THR A 534 -0.97 -10.37 -10.08
C THR A 534 -1.01 -11.53 -11.07
N ALA A 535 -1.41 -11.28 -12.32
CA ALA A 535 -1.53 -12.31 -13.37
C ALA A 535 -0.33 -12.36 -14.32
N VAL A 536 0.54 -11.35 -14.24
CA VAL A 536 1.63 -11.10 -15.18
C VAL A 536 2.85 -10.67 -14.37
N ASP A 537 4.05 -11.17 -14.70
CA ASP A 537 5.29 -10.77 -14.02
C ASP A 537 5.67 -9.30 -14.31
N HIS A 538 6.67 -8.78 -13.59
CA HIS A 538 7.09 -7.39 -13.73
C HIS A 538 7.71 -7.09 -15.11
N GLU A 539 8.39 -8.06 -15.72
CA GLU A 539 9.02 -7.87 -17.03
C GLU A 539 7.97 -7.80 -18.14
N THR A 540 7.04 -8.75 -18.18
CA THR A 540 5.95 -8.81 -19.15
C THR A 540 4.98 -7.67 -18.95
N SER A 541 4.66 -7.28 -17.72
CA SER A 541 3.85 -6.09 -17.46
C SER A 541 4.51 -4.80 -17.99
N ASN A 542 5.81 -4.61 -17.75
CA ASN A 542 6.55 -3.47 -18.30
C ASN A 542 6.68 -3.53 -19.84
N ARG A 543 6.91 -4.72 -20.41
CA ARG A 543 6.97 -4.97 -21.86
C ARG A 543 5.64 -4.62 -22.52
N LEU A 544 4.53 -5.15 -22.01
CA LEU A 544 3.19 -4.87 -22.50
C LEU A 544 2.82 -3.40 -22.34
N LEU A 545 3.15 -2.79 -21.20
CA LEU A 545 2.90 -1.37 -20.98
C LEU A 545 3.60 -0.52 -22.03
N ARG A 546 4.88 -0.79 -22.34
CA ARG A 546 5.62 -0.10 -23.41
C ARG A 546 5.05 -0.40 -24.80
N GLN A 547 4.81 -1.66 -25.14
CA GLN A 547 4.30 -2.07 -26.46
C GLN A 547 2.92 -1.46 -26.76
N LEU A 548 2.00 -1.55 -25.81
CA LEU A 548 0.63 -1.04 -25.97
C LEU A 548 0.60 0.49 -25.97
N THR A 549 1.36 1.16 -25.10
CA THR A 549 1.39 2.64 -25.10
C THR A 549 2.06 3.22 -26.34
N ASN A 550 3.13 2.60 -26.87
CA ASN A 550 3.74 2.97 -28.14
C ASN A 550 2.77 2.79 -29.33
N ALA A 551 1.84 1.83 -29.24
CA ALA A 551 0.77 1.64 -30.21
C ALA A 551 -0.44 2.57 -30.01
N GLY A 552 -0.38 3.52 -29.07
CA GLY A 552 -1.46 4.47 -28.77
C GLY A 552 -2.63 3.87 -27.98
N VAL A 553 -2.47 2.67 -27.42
CA VAL A 553 -3.48 1.98 -26.60
C VAL A 553 -3.42 2.50 -25.16
N HIS A 554 -4.57 2.79 -24.56
CA HIS A 554 -4.63 3.17 -23.14
C HIS A 554 -4.39 1.94 -22.26
N VAL A 555 -3.32 1.94 -21.47
CA VAL A 555 -3.00 0.85 -20.54
C VAL A 555 -3.32 1.27 -19.11
N GLU A 556 -4.03 0.41 -18.39
CA GLU A 556 -4.31 0.56 -16.96
C GLU A 556 -3.78 -0.66 -16.22
N LEU A 557 -3.11 -0.44 -15.09
CA LEU A 557 -2.58 -1.49 -14.21
C LEU A 557 -3.47 -1.56 -12.97
N SER A 558 -3.90 -2.76 -12.61
CA SER A 558 -4.55 -2.99 -11.32
C SER A 558 -3.54 -2.87 -10.17
N SER A 559 -4.03 -2.64 -8.95
CA SER A 559 -3.21 -2.64 -7.74
C SER A 559 -3.76 -3.65 -6.75
N SER A 560 -2.86 -4.38 -6.10
CA SER A 560 -3.20 -5.31 -5.02
C SER A 560 -3.59 -4.59 -3.71
N LEU A 561 -3.41 -3.27 -3.62
CA LEU A 561 -3.77 -2.44 -2.47
C LEU A 561 -5.29 -2.20 -2.41
N ARG A 562 -6.02 -3.15 -1.82
CA ARG A 562 -7.47 -3.05 -1.58
C ARG A 562 -7.77 -2.22 -0.33
N ASP A 563 -8.96 -1.63 -0.28
CA ASP A 563 -9.51 -0.87 0.86
C ASP A 563 -8.68 0.36 1.32
N ILE A 564 -7.67 0.74 0.55
CA ILE A 564 -6.90 1.97 0.74
C ILE A 564 -7.44 3.06 -0.18
N ALA A 565 -7.89 4.18 0.39
CA ALA A 565 -8.35 5.30 -0.41
C ALA A 565 -7.21 5.83 -1.31
N ALA A 566 -7.49 6.06 -2.59
CA ALA A 566 -6.50 6.54 -3.57
C ALA A 566 -5.74 7.81 -3.12
N ARG A 567 -6.37 8.68 -2.32
CA ARG A 567 -5.75 9.89 -1.76
C ARG A 567 -4.59 9.62 -0.80
N ARG A 568 -4.53 8.40 -0.24
CA ARG A 568 -3.45 7.95 0.66
C ARG A 568 -2.32 7.28 -0.12
N LEU A 569 -2.50 7.02 -1.42
CA LEU A 569 -1.48 6.46 -2.28
C LEU A 569 -0.71 7.60 -2.93
N THR A 570 0.56 7.76 -2.54
CA THR A 570 1.48 8.70 -3.18
C THR A 570 2.57 7.92 -3.88
N VAL A 571 2.74 8.12 -5.19
CA VAL A 571 3.86 7.56 -5.92
C VAL A 571 5.09 8.45 -5.68
N ARG A 572 6.12 7.89 -5.05
CA ARG A 572 7.39 8.57 -4.78
C ARG A 572 8.50 7.91 -5.63
N PRO A 573 9.27 8.67 -6.42
CA PRO A 573 10.46 8.13 -7.03
C PRO A 573 11.52 7.91 -5.95
N VAL A 574 11.98 6.67 -5.78
CA VAL A 574 13.12 6.34 -4.92
C VAL A 574 14.17 5.68 -5.79
N GLY A 575 15.15 6.50 -6.21
CA GLY A 575 16.06 6.13 -7.30
C GLY A 575 15.30 5.82 -8.58
N ARG A 576 15.52 4.62 -9.13
CA ARG A 576 14.88 4.14 -10.36
C ARG A 576 13.50 3.48 -10.15
N PHE A 577 13.03 3.36 -8.91
CA PHE A 577 11.80 2.64 -8.59
C PHE A 577 10.67 3.61 -8.19
N PRO A 578 9.49 3.54 -8.83
CA PRO A 578 8.31 4.24 -8.37
C PRO A 578 7.71 3.49 -7.16
N ILE A 579 7.95 3.99 -5.95
CA ILE A 579 7.41 3.40 -4.74
C ILE A 579 6.04 4.02 -4.45
N VAL A 580 5.00 3.18 -4.35
CA VAL A 580 3.69 3.62 -3.86
C VAL A 580 3.73 3.67 -2.34
N TYR A 581 3.85 4.87 -1.79
CA TYR A 581 3.76 5.13 -0.36
C TYR A 581 2.30 5.24 0.06
N VAL A 582 1.92 4.50 1.09
CA VAL A 582 0.60 4.59 1.73
C VAL A 582 0.71 5.50 2.95
N GLU A 583 0.07 6.67 2.91
CA GLU A 583 0.05 7.58 4.06
C GLU A 583 -0.64 6.89 5.25
N PRO A 584 -0.02 6.86 6.44
CA PRO A 584 -0.61 6.25 7.62
C PRO A 584 -1.90 6.96 8.02
N THR A 585 -2.78 6.23 8.70
CA THR A 585 -4.01 6.83 9.23
C THR A 585 -3.67 7.69 10.45
N GLU A 586 -3.73 9.01 10.32
CA GLU A 586 -3.57 9.92 11.45
C GLU A 586 -4.86 9.97 12.28
N ARG A 587 -4.93 9.09 13.28
CA ARG A 587 -6.08 8.97 14.20
C ARG A 587 -5.98 9.91 15.41
N ARG A 588 -4.88 10.64 15.54
CA ARG A 588 -4.55 11.55 16.65
C ARG A 588 -3.98 12.86 16.10
N GLY A 589 -3.94 13.90 16.92
CA GLY A 589 -3.42 15.22 16.53
C GLY A 589 -4.49 16.17 15.98
N TRP A 590 -4.05 17.18 15.22
CA TRP A 590 -4.91 18.30 14.79
C TRP A 590 -6.09 17.87 13.91
N ARG A 591 -5.95 16.82 13.08
CA ARG A 591 -7.04 16.32 12.23
C ARG A 591 -8.20 15.76 13.07
N ALA A 592 -7.89 15.04 14.16
CA ALA A 592 -8.89 14.55 15.11
C ALA A 592 -9.53 15.69 15.91
N ALA A 593 -8.77 16.74 16.23
CA ALA A 593 -9.29 17.96 16.85
C ALA A 593 -10.22 18.74 15.90
N ALA A 594 -9.83 18.90 14.62
CA ALA A 594 -10.65 19.55 13.60
C ALA A 594 -11.95 18.77 13.35
N LYS A 595 -11.87 17.43 13.28
CA LYS A 595 -13.03 16.54 13.26
C LYS A 595 -13.95 16.77 14.45
N ARG A 596 -13.37 16.89 15.65
CA ARG A 596 -14.15 17.15 16.87
C ARG A 596 -14.82 18.53 16.83
N LEU A 597 -14.10 19.56 16.43
CA LEU A 597 -14.64 20.91 16.30
C LEU A 597 -15.79 20.94 15.29
N PHE A 598 -15.61 20.31 14.13
CA PHE A 598 -16.66 20.16 13.12
C PHE A 598 -17.92 19.49 13.70
N ASP A 599 -17.77 18.37 14.40
CA ASP A 599 -18.91 17.65 15.01
C ASP A 599 -19.66 18.51 16.04
N VAL A 600 -18.94 19.29 16.85
CA VAL A 600 -19.54 20.15 17.87
C VAL A 600 -20.25 21.35 17.24
N VAL A 601 -19.61 22.03 16.28
CA VAL A 601 -20.19 23.21 15.62
C VAL A 601 -21.41 22.82 14.80
N VAL A 602 -21.29 21.83 13.92
CA VAL A 602 -22.40 21.40 13.07
C VAL A 602 -23.48 20.70 13.91
N GLY A 603 -23.10 19.86 14.87
CA GLY A 603 -24.06 19.19 15.75
C GLY A 603 -24.82 20.15 16.65
N GLY A 604 -24.15 21.19 17.16
CA GLY A 604 -24.77 22.26 17.94
C GLY A 604 -25.72 23.10 17.09
N ALA A 605 -25.30 23.50 15.89
CA ALA A 605 -26.17 24.23 14.96
C ALA A 605 -27.42 23.42 14.58
N LEU A 606 -27.26 22.13 14.26
CA LEU A 606 -28.37 21.23 13.98
C LEU A 606 -29.30 21.08 15.19
N LEU A 607 -28.74 20.98 16.40
CA LEU A 607 -29.54 20.89 17.62
C LEU A 607 -30.38 22.14 17.86
N VAL A 608 -29.83 23.33 17.62
CA VAL A 608 -30.57 24.60 17.74
C VAL A 608 -31.68 24.67 16.69
N VAL A 609 -31.37 24.38 15.43
CA VAL A 609 -32.35 24.41 14.33
C VAL A 609 -33.47 23.37 14.54
N LEU A 610 -33.14 22.20 15.08
CA LEU A 610 -34.10 21.10 15.30
C LEU A 610 -34.75 21.13 16.70
N ALA A 611 -34.36 22.05 17.59
CA ALA A 611 -34.93 22.16 18.93
C ALA A 611 -36.45 22.33 18.95
N PRO A 612 -37.09 23.15 18.07
CA PRO A 612 -38.54 23.27 18.02
C PRO A 612 -39.21 21.93 17.68
N LEU A 613 -38.65 21.20 16.70
CA LEU A 613 -39.16 19.89 16.27
C LEU A 613 -39.01 18.84 17.37
N LEU A 614 -37.86 18.80 18.06
CA LEU A 614 -37.62 17.88 19.17
C LEU A 614 -38.53 18.16 20.36
N SER A 615 -38.79 19.43 20.68
CA SER A 615 -39.75 19.83 21.72
C SER A 615 -41.16 19.40 21.38
N ALA A 616 -41.62 19.60 20.13
CA ALA A 616 -42.92 19.13 19.67
C ALA A 616 -43.04 17.61 19.77
N ALA A 617 -42.02 16.86 19.34
CA ALA A 617 -41.97 15.41 19.47
C ALA A 617 -41.98 14.95 20.94
N ALA A 618 -41.26 15.64 21.82
CA ALA A 618 -41.23 15.36 23.26
C ALA A 618 -42.61 15.54 23.91
N ILE A 619 -43.32 16.63 23.59
CA ILE A 619 -44.68 16.89 24.06
C ILE A 619 -45.62 15.79 23.55
N ALA A 620 -45.55 15.45 22.26
CA ALA A 620 -46.39 14.40 21.67
C ALA A 620 -46.18 13.03 22.34
N ILE A 621 -44.93 12.65 22.62
CA ILE A 621 -44.61 11.39 23.33
C ILE A 621 -45.16 11.43 24.77
N LYS A 622 -44.99 12.55 25.48
CA LYS A 622 -45.44 12.70 26.86
C LYS A 622 -46.96 12.69 26.98
N ALA A 623 -47.66 13.23 25.97
CA ALA A 623 -49.13 13.25 25.91
C ALA A 623 -49.73 11.87 25.53
N THR A 624 -49.00 11.06 24.75
CA THR A 624 -49.54 9.80 24.19
C THR A 624 -49.02 8.53 24.88
N SER A 625 -48.01 8.62 25.75
CA SER A 625 -47.43 7.46 26.44
C SER A 625 -46.95 7.79 27.85
N ARG A 626 -47.09 6.83 28.79
CA ARG A 626 -46.62 6.98 30.18
C ARG A 626 -45.14 6.61 30.29
N GLY A 627 -44.29 7.56 30.72
CA GLY A 627 -42.87 7.33 31.07
C GLY A 627 -41.93 8.45 30.58
N PRO A 628 -40.60 8.21 30.52
CA PRO A 628 -39.63 9.19 30.07
C PRO A 628 -39.67 9.39 28.55
N VAL A 629 -39.43 10.63 28.10
CA VAL A 629 -39.37 10.98 26.66
C VAL A 629 -38.15 10.33 25.98
N LEU A 630 -37.03 10.26 26.70
CA LEU A 630 -35.77 9.72 26.17
C LEU A 630 -35.57 8.27 26.63
N ALA A 631 -35.41 7.37 25.66
CA ALA A 631 -34.91 6.03 25.87
C ALA A 631 -33.37 6.04 25.91
N ARG A 632 -32.78 5.21 26.79
CA ARG A 632 -31.34 5.07 26.95
C ARG A 632 -30.94 3.62 26.68
N GLN A 633 -30.06 3.42 25.71
CA GLN A 633 -29.52 2.09 25.37
C GLN A 633 -28.02 2.06 25.63
N ARG A 634 -27.53 1.05 26.36
CA ARG A 634 -26.09 0.89 26.62
C ARG A 634 -25.38 0.43 25.35
N CYS A 635 -24.43 1.23 24.88
CA CYS A 635 -23.61 0.94 23.71
C CYS A 635 -22.13 1.06 24.05
N VAL A 636 -21.28 0.55 23.17
CA VAL A 636 -19.84 0.65 23.27
C VAL A 636 -19.33 1.66 22.23
N GLY A 637 -18.53 2.60 22.71
CA GLY A 637 -17.94 3.69 21.96
C GLY A 637 -16.44 3.49 21.73
N ARG A 638 -15.75 4.61 21.51
CA ARG A 638 -14.34 4.61 21.14
C ARG A 638 -13.47 3.94 22.23
N LEU A 639 -12.54 3.08 21.82
CA LEU A 639 -11.66 2.29 22.70
C LEU A 639 -12.39 1.42 23.73
N GLY A 640 -13.63 1.01 23.42
CA GLY A 640 -14.39 0.13 24.31
C GLY A 640 -15.16 0.84 25.43
N SER A 641 -15.16 2.18 25.48
CA SER A 641 -15.86 2.93 26.52
C SER A 641 -17.39 2.74 26.42
N SER A 642 -18.05 2.31 27.49
CA SER A 642 -19.52 2.25 27.52
C SER A 642 -20.14 3.65 27.60
N PHE A 643 -21.24 3.88 26.87
CA PHE A 643 -22.04 5.10 26.98
C PHE A 643 -23.54 4.82 26.76
N ASN A 644 -24.40 5.76 27.16
CA ASN A 644 -25.84 5.68 26.94
C ASN A 644 -26.22 6.39 25.64
N LEU A 645 -26.62 5.62 24.64
CA LEU A 645 -27.18 6.10 23.39
C LEU A 645 -28.59 6.66 23.64
N LEU A 646 -28.82 7.93 23.32
CA LEU A 646 -30.10 8.60 23.50
C LEU A 646 -31.00 8.46 22.27
N ARG A 647 -32.26 8.13 22.48
CA ARG A 647 -33.30 8.14 21.43
C ARG A 647 -34.63 8.65 21.97
N LEU A 648 -35.50 9.13 21.11
CA LEU A 648 -36.90 9.35 21.49
C LEU A 648 -37.58 8.01 21.73
N ARG A 649 -38.44 7.93 22.74
CA ARG A 649 -39.20 6.72 23.02
C ARG A 649 -40.25 6.50 21.92
N THR A 650 -40.11 5.39 21.19
CA THR A 650 -41.04 5.00 20.13
C THR A 650 -41.76 3.69 20.40
N THR A 651 -41.44 3.00 21.49
CA THR A 651 -42.03 1.71 21.86
C THR A 651 -42.73 1.76 23.21
N VAL A 652 -43.81 0.98 23.34
CA VAL A 652 -44.50 0.71 24.60
C VAL A 652 -43.78 -0.45 25.29
N ASP A 653 -43.41 -0.28 26.56
CA ASP A 653 -42.92 -1.38 27.40
C ASP A 653 -44.14 -2.12 27.96
N ASP A 654 -44.76 -2.96 27.13
CA ASP A 654 -45.85 -3.85 27.53
C ASP A 654 -45.33 -5.30 27.52
N PRO A 655 -45.27 -5.99 28.67
CA PRO A 655 -44.81 -7.38 28.76
C PRO A 655 -45.70 -8.37 28.01
N ASP A 656 -46.97 -8.04 27.76
CA ASP A 656 -47.99 -8.96 27.24
C ASP A 656 -48.36 -8.72 25.76
N ALA A 657 -47.63 -7.84 25.06
CA ALA A 657 -47.94 -7.52 23.66
C ALA A 657 -47.58 -8.69 22.70
N PRO A 658 -48.55 -9.22 21.92
CA PRO A 658 -48.30 -10.35 21.03
C PRO A 658 -47.30 -10.00 19.91
N VAL A 659 -46.32 -10.88 19.70
CA VAL A 659 -45.34 -10.79 18.61
C VAL A 659 -45.98 -11.33 17.34
N ASP A 660 -46.84 -10.52 16.71
CA ASP A 660 -47.54 -10.95 15.49
C ASP A 660 -46.63 -10.75 14.26
N GLY A 661 -46.14 -11.86 13.71
CA GLY A 661 -45.02 -11.92 12.77
C GLY A 661 -45.26 -11.42 11.34
N LEU A 662 -46.40 -10.78 11.05
CA LEU A 662 -46.79 -10.42 9.67
C LEU A 662 -47.34 -9.00 9.47
N ARG A 663 -47.51 -8.17 10.52
CA ARG A 663 -47.87 -6.74 10.38
C ARG A 663 -47.20 -5.90 11.46
N ARG A 664 -46.46 -4.86 11.05
CA ARG A 664 -46.03 -3.67 11.81
C ARG A 664 -45.73 -3.93 13.30
N ASP A 665 -44.44 -4.01 13.65
CA ASP A 665 -43.86 -4.04 15.00
C ASP A 665 -44.86 -3.51 16.06
N ALA A 666 -45.65 -4.44 16.65
CA ALA A 666 -46.85 -4.17 17.45
C ALA A 666 -46.57 -3.34 18.71
N ARG A 667 -45.28 -3.20 19.04
CA ARG A 667 -44.76 -2.43 20.16
C ARG A 667 -44.57 -0.93 19.86
N SER A 668 -44.76 -0.46 18.63
CA SER A 668 -44.58 0.96 18.25
C SER A 668 -45.75 1.87 18.66
N THR A 669 -45.47 3.02 19.30
CA THR A 669 -46.51 4.02 19.61
C THR A 669 -47.02 4.70 18.34
N GLY A 670 -48.25 5.23 18.36
CA GLY A 670 -48.84 5.96 17.21
C GLY A 670 -47.97 7.14 16.73
N VAL A 671 -47.35 7.86 17.68
CA VAL A 671 -46.35 8.93 17.42
C VAL A 671 -44.98 8.35 17.07
N GLY A 672 -44.63 7.16 17.57
CA GLY A 672 -43.34 6.51 17.33
C GLY A 672 -43.13 6.07 15.88
N ARG A 673 -44.20 5.69 15.17
CA ARG A 673 -44.15 5.29 13.75
C ARG A 673 -43.62 6.41 12.83
N PRO A 674 -44.21 7.62 12.79
CA PRO A 674 -43.67 8.70 11.96
C PRO A 674 -42.27 9.13 12.40
N LEU A 675 -41.96 9.10 13.71
CA LEU A 675 -40.63 9.42 14.22
C LEU A 675 -39.56 8.44 13.69
N ARG A 676 -39.82 7.13 13.69
CA ARG A 676 -38.91 6.13 13.12
C ARG A 676 -38.79 6.22 11.60
N ARG A 677 -39.92 6.44 10.92
CA ARG A 677 -39.97 6.56 9.45
C ARG A 677 -38.99 7.62 8.96
N TYR A 678 -38.98 8.79 9.60
CA TYR A 678 -38.09 9.89 9.27
C TYR A 678 -36.84 9.95 10.15
N SER A 679 -36.51 8.87 10.88
CA SER A 679 -35.34 8.78 11.77
C SER A 679 -35.20 9.95 12.77
N LEU A 680 -36.33 10.60 13.10
CA LEU A 680 -36.38 11.71 14.06
C LEU A 680 -36.14 11.22 15.49
N ASP A 681 -36.38 9.93 15.74
CA ASP A 681 -36.10 9.28 17.02
C ASP A 681 -34.61 9.20 17.34
N GLU A 682 -33.73 9.30 16.34
CA GLU A 682 -32.29 9.28 16.49
C GLU A 682 -31.67 10.67 16.73
N LEU A 683 -32.42 11.76 16.54
CA LEU A 683 -31.91 13.13 16.70
C LEU A 683 -31.41 13.50 18.11
N PRO A 684 -31.94 12.95 19.23
CA PRO A 684 -31.35 13.17 20.55
C PRO A 684 -29.88 12.75 20.68
N GLN A 685 -29.38 11.90 19.76
CA GLN A 685 -27.96 11.54 19.67
C GLN A 685 -27.05 12.75 19.38
N LEU A 686 -27.58 13.87 18.85
CA LEU A 686 -26.83 15.13 18.74
C LEU A 686 -26.28 15.59 20.11
N TRP A 687 -26.97 15.28 21.20
CA TRP A 687 -26.47 15.54 22.54
C TRP A 687 -25.29 14.63 22.91
N ASN A 688 -25.29 13.36 22.48
CA ASN A 688 -24.13 12.46 22.63
C ASN A 688 -22.94 12.96 21.80
N VAL A 689 -23.20 13.57 20.64
CA VAL A 689 -22.16 14.25 19.85
C VAL A 689 -21.57 15.41 20.65
N LEU A 690 -22.37 16.30 21.22
CA LEU A 690 -21.86 17.42 22.03
C LEU A 690 -21.08 16.96 23.26
N ARG A 691 -21.51 15.88 23.95
CA ARG A 691 -20.75 15.28 25.07
C ARG A 691 -19.44 14.60 24.66
N GLY A 692 -19.33 14.18 23.40
CA GLY A 692 -18.13 13.52 22.88
C GLY A 692 -18.15 12.00 22.97
N ASP A 693 -19.31 11.41 23.28
CA ASP A 693 -19.55 9.96 23.18
C ASP A 693 -19.59 9.52 21.71
N MET A 694 -20.18 10.38 20.87
CA MET A 694 -20.44 10.13 19.45
C MET A 694 -19.85 11.21 18.55
N SER A 695 -19.91 10.94 17.26
CA SER A 695 -19.59 11.84 16.14
C SER A 695 -20.84 11.99 15.26
N LEU A 696 -20.94 13.05 14.45
CA LEU A 696 -22.03 13.15 13.47
C LEU A 696 -21.95 12.00 12.47
N VAL A 697 -20.73 11.69 12.03
CA VAL A 697 -20.42 10.62 11.07
C VAL A 697 -19.45 9.62 11.68
N GLY A 698 -19.74 8.33 11.53
CA GLY A 698 -18.94 7.25 12.11
C GLY A 698 -19.56 5.87 11.91
N PRO A 699 -18.87 4.80 12.33
CA PRO A 699 -19.44 3.46 12.38
C PRO A 699 -20.68 3.41 13.26
N ARG A 700 -21.58 2.46 12.99
CA ARG A 700 -22.78 2.29 13.81
C ARG A 700 -22.39 1.96 15.27
N PRO A 701 -23.03 2.58 16.29
CA PRO A 701 -22.82 2.19 17.68
C PRO A 701 -23.23 0.73 17.89
N ALA A 702 -22.35 -0.04 18.53
CA ALA A 702 -22.54 -1.47 18.75
C ALA A 702 -22.98 -1.78 20.18
N LEU A 703 -23.71 -2.89 20.32
CA LEU A 703 -24.13 -3.42 21.62
C LEU A 703 -23.01 -4.25 22.25
N PRO A 704 -22.90 -4.28 23.59
CA PRO A 704 -21.92 -5.12 24.27
C PRO A 704 -22.02 -6.60 23.86
N SER A 705 -23.23 -7.14 23.69
CA SER A 705 -23.46 -8.52 23.23
C SER A 705 -22.91 -8.78 21.83
N GLN A 706 -23.11 -7.83 20.90
CA GLN A 706 -22.61 -7.95 19.53
C GLN A 706 -21.09 -7.98 19.47
N ILE A 707 -20.41 -7.21 20.32
CA ILE A 707 -18.95 -7.15 20.35
C ILE A 707 -18.35 -8.48 20.83
N ALA A 708 -19.03 -9.17 21.74
CA ALA A 708 -18.57 -10.48 22.23
C ALA A 708 -18.49 -11.53 21.10
N GLU A 709 -19.30 -11.38 20.06
CA GLU A 709 -19.34 -12.27 18.87
C GLU A 709 -18.41 -11.79 17.73
N TRP A 710 -17.75 -10.65 17.88
CA TRP A 710 -16.93 -10.08 16.81
C TRP A 710 -15.59 -10.79 16.64
N GLU A 711 -15.23 -11.03 15.39
CA GLU A 711 -13.86 -11.34 15.03
C GLU A 711 -12.90 -10.19 15.38
N SER A 712 -11.62 -10.52 15.56
CA SER A 712 -10.59 -9.57 15.97
C SER A 712 -10.45 -8.35 15.05
N GLU A 713 -10.74 -8.50 13.75
CA GLU A 713 -10.65 -7.41 12.77
C GLU A 713 -11.76 -6.35 12.95
N LEU A 714 -12.99 -6.78 13.32
CA LEU A 714 -14.14 -5.88 13.51
C LEU A 714 -13.96 -4.93 14.69
N HIS A 715 -13.07 -5.25 15.63
CA HIS A 715 -12.74 -4.40 16.77
C HIS A 715 -12.10 -3.07 16.34
N ALA A 716 -11.53 -2.99 15.13
CA ALA A 716 -11.02 -1.74 14.57
C ALA A 716 -12.11 -0.65 14.46
N ARG A 717 -13.40 -1.02 14.37
CA ARG A 717 -14.53 -0.07 14.38
C ARG A 717 -14.55 0.80 15.65
N LEU A 718 -14.01 0.30 16.76
CA LEU A 718 -13.92 1.02 18.04
C LEU A 718 -12.76 2.02 18.08
N TRP A 719 -11.91 2.11 17.05
CA TRP A 719 -10.81 3.09 17.01
C TRP A 719 -11.28 4.54 16.83
N VAL A 720 -12.50 4.74 16.32
CA VAL A 720 -13.13 6.06 16.15
C VAL A 720 -14.43 6.13 16.97
N ARG A 721 -14.98 7.34 17.14
CA ARG A 721 -16.28 7.50 17.79
C ARG A 721 -17.37 6.95 16.86
N PRO A 722 -18.39 6.26 17.40
CA PRO A 722 -19.55 5.87 16.60
C PRO A 722 -20.30 7.11 16.10
N GLY A 723 -20.95 6.96 14.94
CA GLY A 723 -21.68 8.01 14.25
C GLY A 723 -23.19 7.97 14.49
N ILE A 724 -23.85 9.13 14.41
CA ILE A 724 -25.31 9.17 14.16
C ILE A 724 -25.60 8.59 12.78
N THR A 725 -24.81 9.01 11.79
CA THR A 725 -24.83 8.48 10.43
C THR A 725 -23.50 7.85 10.03
N GLY A 726 -23.48 7.00 9.00
CA GLY A 726 -22.30 6.26 8.60
C GLY A 726 -22.30 5.85 7.12
N MET A 727 -21.13 5.48 6.61
CA MET A 727 -20.94 5.15 5.19
C MET A 727 -21.85 4.00 4.72
N TRP A 728 -22.11 3.03 5.58
CA TRP A 728 -23.02 1.92 5.27
C TRP A 728 -24.47 2.40 5.00
N GLN A 729 -24.95 3.44 5.70
CA GLN A 729 -26.33 3.93 5.58
C GLN A 729 -26.63 4.55 4.21
N ILE A 730 -25.61 5.10 3.53
CA ILE A 730 -25.74 5.82 2.25
C ILE A 730 -25.35 4.97 1.02
N SER A 731 -24.86 3.74 1.22
CA SER A 731 -24.25 2.90 0.18
C SER A 731 -25.20 1.86 -0.44
N GLY A 732 -26.51 1.99 -0.21
CA GLY A 732 -27.56 1.14 -0.80
C GLY A 732 -28.03 0.04 0.15
N ARG A 733 -29.31 0.07 0.52
CA ARG A 733 -29.97 -0.85 1.46
C ARG A 733 -30.57 -2.05 0.72
N GLY A 734 -29.74 -2.79 -0.02
CA GLY A 734 -30.13 -4.09 -0.56
C GLY A 734 -29.89 -5.19 0.49
N ASP A 735 -30.48 -6.35 0.26
CA ASP A 735 -30.39 -7.57 1.10
C ASP A 735 -28.96 -8.13 1.14
N ARG A 736 -28.05 -7.38 1.78
CA ARG A 736 -26.62 -7.66 1.85
C ARG A 736 -26.28 -8.32 3.18
N ARG A 737 -25.38 -9.31 3.12
CA ARG A 737 -24.87 -10.02 4.29
C ARG A 737 -24.17 -9.03 5.23
N PHE A 738 -24.24 -9.29 6.54
CA PHE A 738 -23.62 -8.47 7.59
C PHE A 738 -22.16 -8.09 7.29
N GLU A 739 -21.40 -9.01 6.66
CA GLU A 739 -20.02 -8.83 6.22
C GLU A 739 -19.81 -7.62 5.30
N ASP A 740 -20.75 -7.31 4.40
CA ASP A 740 -20.62 -6.21 3.44
C ASP A 740 -20.71 -4.84 4.14
N TYR A 741 -21.57 -4.72 5.17
CA TYR A 741 -21.69 -3.49 5.94
C TYR A 741 -20.50 -3.27 6.87
N ALA A 742 -20.00 -4.34 7.47
CA ALA A 742 -18.82 -4.29 8.32
C ALA A 742 -17.59 -3.76 7.56
N ARG A 743 -17.39 -4.18 6.31
CA ARG A 743 -16.31 -3.69 5.45
C ARG A 743 -16.40 -2.18 5.17
N LEU A 744 -17.61 -1.64 4.93
CA LEU A 744 -17.79 -0.19 4.72
C LEU A 744 -17.45 0.63 5.98
N ASP A 745 -17.79 0.12 7.16
CA ASP A 745 -17.45 0.75 8.43
C ASP A 745 -15.94 0.71 8.70
N LEU A 746 -15.27 -0.42 8.40
CA LEU A 746 -13.81 -0.55 8.48
C LEU A 746 -13.12 0.40 7.50
N TYR A 747 -13.59 0.45 6.25
CA TYR A 747 -13.08 1.40 5.27
C TYR A 747 -13.23 2.84 5.75
N TYR A 748 -14.37 3.21 6.37
CA TYR A 748 -14.53 4.54 6.97
C TYR A 748 -13.53 4.79 8.10
N VAL A 749 -13.35 3.85 9.03
CA VAL A 749 -12.39 3.98 10.14
C VAL A 749 -10.98 4.29 9.64
N GLU A 750 -10.59 3.65 8.54
CA GLU A 750 -9.26 3.83 7.96
C GLU A 750 -9.16 5.01 6.99
N ASN A 751 -10.28 5.47 6.44
CA ASN A 751 -10.29 6.45 5.35
C ASN A 751 -11.28 7.59 5.59
N TRP A 752 -11.57 7.97 6.84
CA TRP A 752 -12.40 9.15 7.11
C TRP A 752 -11.64 10.45 6.81
N SER A 753 -12.40 11.49 6.48
CA SER A 753 -11.93 12.87 6.34
C SER A 753 -13.13 13.80 6.49
N LEU A 754 -12.91 15.08 6.81
CA LEU A 754 -14.02 16.06 6.90
C LEU A 754 -14.85 16.14 5.62
N TRP A 755 -14.21 15.98 4.45
CA TRP A 755 -14.90 15.91 3.17
C TRP A 755 -15.76 14.67 3.02
N THR A 756 -15.26 13.51 3.46
CA THR A 756 -16.03 12.26 3.49
C THR A 756 -17.24 12.40 4.40
N ASP A 757 -17.08 13.05 5.56
CA ASP A 757 -18.17 13.29 6.50
C ASP A 757 -19.25 14.20 5.90
N LEU A 758 -18.85 15.30 5.27
CA LEU A 758 -19.77 16.21 4.59
C LEU A 758 -20.55 15.49 3.48
N ALA A 759 -19.88 14.61 2.72
CA ALA A 759 -20.54 13.77 1.72
C ALA A 759 -21.61 12.87 2.32
N ILE A 760 -21.27 12.22 3.45
CA ILE A 760 -22.19 11.30 4.12
C ILE A 760 -23.39 12.09 4.62
N LEU A 761 -23.18 13.21 5.32
CA LEU A 761 -24.26 14.08 5.79
C LEU A 761 -25.17 14.57 4.66
N ALA A 762 -24.58 15.05 3.56
CA ALA A 762 -25.34 15.51 2.39
C ALA A 762 -26.17 14.40 1.75
N ARG A 763 -25.68 13.16 1.73
CA ARG A 763 -26.41 11.99 1.21
C ARG A 763 -27.44 11.44 2.19
N THR A 764 -27.27 11.69 3.49
CA THR A 764 -28.21 11.28 4.53
C THR A 764 -29.48 12.12 4.50
N LEU A 765 -29.40 13.43 4.20
CA LEU A 765 -30.56 14.34 4.13
C LEU A 765 -31.70 13.82 3.21
N PRO A 766 -31.47 13.53 1.91
CA PRO A 766 -32.52 12.96 1.05
C PRO A 766 -33.01 11.59 1.51
N ALA A 767 -32.13 10.77 2.10
CA ALA A 767 -32.49 9.43 2.58
C ALA A 767 -33.43 9.49 3.79
N VAL A 768 -33.23 10.47 4.66
CA VAL A 768 -34.10 10.75 5.80
C VAL A 768 -35.45 11.32 5.34
N LEU A 769 -35.43 12.27 4.40
CA LEU A 769 -36.64 12.92 3.88
C LEU A 769 -37.55 11.98 3.06
N ARG A 770 -36.98 10.99 2.35
CA ARG A 770 -37.76 9.97 1.63
C ARG A 770 -38.46 8.97 2.57
N GLY A 771 -38.01 8.89 3.83
CA GLY A 771 -38.52 7.98 4.83
C GLY A 771 -38.06 6.53 4.64
N ARG A 772 -38.03 5.75 5.73
CA ARG A 772 -37.93 4.28 5.70
C ARG A 772 -39.28 3.70 5.24
N GLU A 773 -39.27 2.84 4.22
CA GLU A 773 -40.36 1.88 4.03
C GLU A 773 -40.11 0.76 5.04
N ASP A 774 -41.05 0.60 5.98
CA ASP A 774 -41.01 -0.42 7.04
C ASP A 774 -41.44 -1.78 6.50
#